data_AF-A0A1Y5F9C0-F1
#
_entry.id   AF-A0A1Y5F9C0-F1
#
_cell.length_a   1.000
_cell.length_b   1.000
_cell.length_c   1.000
_cell.angle_alpha   90.00
_cell.angle_beta   90.00
_cell.angle_gamma   90.00
#
_symmetry.space_group_name_H-M   'P 1'
#
loop_
_entity.id
_entity.type
_entity.pdbx_description
1 polymer ?
#
loop_
_entity_poly.entity_id
_entity_poly.type
_entity_poly.pdbx_seq_one_letter_code
_entity_poly.pdbx_strand_id
1 'polypeptide(L)'
;MNRKMLAFSLLLSLSPSMVLASNDLADSVEFLKNSNVDEAIVKEIKLLQNRNIVLSTRPAFCPLNSSRNDAILSSVKNIEAIFKDDCLDGNQGTLDQVLAGAADVQDNINSSRANSGEDPVETPSNPLGDSVDGQQMASLVNGLNTLFNKNKCTSFDDTSFLEHSANVIQDFSQFGLYSPSPTGVSVAYGGLVVGSILKFINNLFEGRFEFKKDSDRVTFIKLNCSFYDVRIKMQQAGILDISTDQHYKDLAAVKKLIKILNDLRSGVAANKKSAMAELSKVQAAFVDTIGSEKVKFLNPLIASLEPLATKPGFPIEAQRDVILDILITKFEKLTSELESYITPKAGARLSRKNRSLSRLVNSLDEINQSEKLEKLETSSIVQFNSYVANLKYHLVRVTNDIQAKKDQALKDLSKVEISINEESTVKYEEIIKTLESGNGAKVDSEIERLLTDLAALKTKLLSITGKREFTSQDGADGADLRILEANDQIVGHIYGTYGEKFVSHMRKKSHKVNNLFKKDFKSFAQKNLEKDDGVYRIKDESELSSDQVDKACVSAKNLRGTWKYSQKWAEMGYDFLSTNKDIFGETDSGFWSNDRDTIFKNSQSAILARRIISAIKITKKNLIEKNDAAVFVSWQGKKLTIKEAKNVINEKFDYTLGQSMLEIQNTRPHNGLLQTLYGQYRCDLRANYEK
;
A
#
# COMPACT_ATOMS: atom_id res chain seq x y z
N MET A 1 -20.53 -33.94 38.93
CA MET A 1 -20.53 -34.90 37.79
C MET A 1 -19.80 -34.25 36.61
N ASN A 2 -18.76 -34.91 36.08
CA ASN A 2 -17.87 -34.35 35.05
C ASN A 2 -18.63 -34.10 33.73
N ARG A 3 -18.83 -32.81 33.40
CA ARG A 3 -19.54 -32.34 32.18
C ARG A 3 -18.90 -32.82 30.86
N LYS A 4 -17.65 -33.29 30.89
CA LYS A 4 -16.93 -33.83 29.72
C LYS A 4 -17.53 -35.12 29.14
N MET A 5 -18.23 -35.93 29.93
CA MET A 5 -18.78 -37.22 29.46
C MET A 5 -20.24 -37.14 29.00
N LEU A 6 -21.03 -36.17 29.49
CA LEU A 6 -22.47 -36.09 29.17
C LEU A 6 -22.73 -35.57 27.74
N ALA A 7 -21.86 -34.72 27.20
CA ALA A 7 -22.00 -34.21 25.83
C ALA A 7 -21.81 -35.31 24.77
N PHE A 8 -21.00 -36.33 25.06
CA PHE A 8 -20.64 -37.39 24.11
C PHE A 8 -21.76 -38.42 23.90
N SER A 9 -22.58 -38.67 24.93
CA SER A 9 -23.71 -39.60 24.85
C SER A 9 -24.99 -38.97 24.29
N LEU A 10 -25.17 -37.65 24.38
CA LEU A 10 -26.34 -36.96 23.80
C LEU A 10 -26.24 -36.70 22.29
N LEU A 11 -25.04 -36.69 21.70
CA LEU A 11 -24.81 -36.51 20.26
C LEU A 11 -25.40 -37.63 19.39
N LEU A 12 -25.72 -38.79 19.98
CA LEU A 12 -26.21 -39.97 19.26
C LEU A 12 -27.71 -40.25 19.44
N SER A 13 -28.43 -39.52 20.31
CA SER A 13 -29.79 -39.93 20.71
C SER A 13 -30.88 -38.86 20.73
N LEU A 14 -30.61 -37.60 20.40
CA LEU A 14 -31.64 -36.55 20.33
C LEU A 14 -31.46 -35.69 19.08
N SER A 15 -32.59 -35.17 18.57
CA SER A 15 -32.72 -34.34 17.36
C SER A 15 -31.54 -33.39 17.10
N PRO A 16 -31.05 -33.29 15.85
CA PRO A 16 -29.75 -32.68 15.48
C PRO A 16 -29.65 -31.16 15.60
N SER A 17 -30.53 -30.51 16.35
CA SER A 17 -30.70 -29.06 16.31
C SER A 17 -29.79 -28.28 17.24
N MET A 18 -29.21 -28.87 18.31
CA MET A 18 -28.43 -28.09 19.29
C MET A 18 -27.32 -28.88 19.99
N VAL A 19 -26.11 -28.31 20.05
CA VAL A 19 -24.94 -28.83 20.80
C VAL A 19 -24.51 -27.81 21.85
N LEU A 20 -24.18 -28.25 23.07
CA LEU A 20 -23.64 -27.37 24.10
C LEU A 20 -22.13 -27.13 23.85
N ALA A 21 -21.68 -25.88 23.82
CA ALA A 21 -20.26 -25.57 23.72
C ALA A 21 -19.49 -26.06 24.96
N SER A 22 -18.21 -26.41 24.78
CA SER A 22 -17.28 -26.47 25.91
C SER A 22 -17.05 -25.07 26.45
N ASN A 23 -16.77 -24.95 27.76
CA ASN A 23 -16.43 -23.66 28.36
C ASN A 23 -15.28 -22.99 27.61
N ASP A 24 -14.26 -23.77 27.21
CA ASP A 24 -13.10 -23.26 26.46
C ASP A 24 -13.49 -22.65 25.10
N LEU A 25 -14.46 -23.24 24.38
CA LEU A 25 -14.97 -22.68 23.12
C LEU A 25 -15.78 -21.40 23.36
N ALA A 26 -16.65 -21.42 24.37
CA ALA A 26 -17.47 -20.27 24.74
C ALA A 26 -16.62 -19.06 25.11
N ASP A 27 -15.70 -19.25 26.05
CA ASP A 27 -14.79 -18.22 26.56
C ASP A 27 -13.92 -17.65 25.41
N SER A 28 -13.41 -18.53 24.53
CA SER A 28 -12.57 -18.11 23.41
C SER A 28 -13.34 -17.27 22.38
N VAL A 29 -14.57 -17.67 22.05
CA VAL A 29 -15.41 -16.93 21.09
C VAL A 29 -15.87 -15.61 21.68
N GLU A 30 -16.22 -15.57 22.96
CA GLU A 30 -16.59 -14.34 23.66
C GLU A 30 -15.40 -13.37 23.75
N PHE A 31 -14.21 -13.87 24.10
CA PHE A 31 -12.98 -13.07 24.09
C PHE A 31 -12.75 -12.42 22.72
N LEU A 32 -12.84 -13.18 21.62
CA LEU A 32 -12.59 -12.66 20.28
C LEU A 32 -13.66 -11.66 19.82
N LYS A 33 -14.93 -11.86 20.22
CA LYS A 33 -16.02 -10.92 19.95
C LYS A 33 -15.85 -9.60 20.69
N ASN A 34 -15.37 -9.65 21.93
CA ASN A 34 -15.26 -8.50 22.82
C ASN A 34 -13.86 -7.84 22.83
N SER A 35 -12.87 -8.46 22.20
CA SER A 35 -11.53 -7.90 22.05
C SER A 35 -11.58 -6.55 21.35
N ASN A 36 -10.83 -5.58 21.85
CA ASN A 36 -10.68 -4.28 21.21
C ASN A 36 -9.31 -3.68 21.57
N VAL A 37 -8.82 -2.79 20.70
CA VAL A 37 -7.72 -1.91 21.09
C VAL A 37 -8.33 -0.74 21.87
N ASP A 38 -7.83 -0.51 23.09
CA ASP A 38 -8.29 0.60 23.93
C ASP A 38 -8.10 1.95 23.21
N GLU A 39 -9.15 2.78 23.15
CA GLU A 39 -9.07 4.12 22.57
C GLU A 39 -7.99 4.99 23.22
N ALA A 40 -7.72 4.79 24.51
CA ALA A 40 -6.66 5.50 25.21
C ALA A 40 -5.28 5.20 24.62
N ILE A 41 -5.02 3.93 24.23
CA ILE A 41 -3.80 3.51 23.55
C ILE A 41 -3.69 4.22 22.19
N VAL A 42 -4.77 4.21 21.41
CA VAL A 42 -4.78 4.88 20.08
C VAL A 42 -4.54 6.39 20.22
N LYS A 43 -5.14 7.04 21.23
CA LYS A 43 -4.93 8.46 21.53
C LYS A 43 -3.48 8.73 21.97
N GLU A 44 -2.90 7.89 22.80
CA GLU A 44 -1.52 8.02 23.26
C GLU A 44 -0.52 7.86 22.11
N ILE A 45 -0.72 6.87 21.22
CA ILE A 45 0.11 6.70 20.01
C ILE A 45 0.06 7.96 19.14
N LYS A 46 -1.13 8.52 18.90
CA LYS A 46 -1.28 9.78 18.16
C LYS A 46 -0.57 10.95 18.83
N LEU A 47 -0.62 11.05 20.16
CA LEU A 47 0.09 12.09 20.89
C LEU A 47 1.61 11.93 20.77
N LEU A 48 2.12 10.71 20.85
CA LEU A 48 3.54 10.41 20.67
C LEU A 48 4.01 10.75 19.25
N GLN A 49 3.24 10.37 18.23
CA GLN A 49 3.50 10.74 16.83
C GLN A 49 3.48 12.27 16.62
N ASN A 50 2.51 12.97 17.22
CA ASN A 50 2.40 14.43 17.13
C ASN A 50 3.51 15.18 17.86
N ARG A 51 4.14 14.57 18.87
CA ARG A 51 5.32 15.17 19.54
C ARG A 51 6.60 14.94 18.74
N ASN A 52 6.72 13.77 18.12
CA ASN A 52 7.89 13.35 17.36
C ASN A 52 7.68 13.54 15.86
N ILE A 53 7.18 14.72 15.47
CA ILE A 53 6.71 15.02 14.11
C ILE A 53 7.78 14.64 13.07
N VAL A 54 7.31 13.96 12.03
CA VAL A 54 8.05 13.74 10.80
C VAL A 54 7.21 14.32 9.68
N LEU A 55 7.81 15.10 8.79
CA LEU A 55 7.14 15.48 7.55
C LEU A 55 6.83 14.22 6.74
N SER A 56 5.55 13.91 6.55
CA SER A 56 5.13 12.66 5.91
C SER A 56 4.52 12.85 4.53
N THR A 57 4.18 14.08 4.13
CA THR A 57 3.46 14.34 2.88
C THR A 57 4.41 14.89 1.82
N ARG A 58 4.64 14.12 0.75
CA ARG A 58 5.37 14.61 -0.43
C ARG A 58 4.52 15.67 -1.16
N PRO A 59 5.12 16.78 -1.65
CA PRO A 59 4.36 17.83 -2.30
C PRO A 59 3.78 17.39 -3.64
N ALA A 60 2.55 17.80 -3.93
CA ALA A 60 1.83 17.36 -5.14
C ALA A 60 2.42 17.85 -6.47
N PHE A 61 3.25 18.89 -6.46
CA PHE A 61 3.94 19.40 -7.66
C PHE A 61 5.27 18.70 -7.93
N CYS A 62 5.79 17.95 -6.95
CA CYS A 62 6.98 17.16 -7.18
C CYS A 62 6.65 16.05 -8.18
N PRO A 63 7.49 15.80 -9.20
CA PRO A 63 7.25 14.74 -10.18
C PRO A 63 6.92 13.43 -9.47
N LEU A 64 5.90 12.68 -9.93
CA LEU A 64 5.54 11.40 -9.33
C LEU A 64 6.79 10.52 -9.22
N ASN A 65 6.95 9.82 -8.09
CA ASN A 65 8.01 8.81 -7.99
C ASN A 65 7.83 7.83 -9.13
N SER A 66 8.89 7.59 -9.88
CA SER A 66 8.92 6.52 -10.86
C SER A 66 8.59 5.22 -10.13
N SER A 67 7.54 4.52 -10.55
CA SER A 67 7.26 3.15 -10.08
C SER A 67 8.24 2.13 -10.67
N ARG A 68 9.09 2.56 -11.61
CA ARG A 68 10.07 1.76 -12.31
C ARG A 68 11.41 1.82 -11.60
N ASN A 69 11.86 0.66 -11.14
CA ASN A 69 13.04 0.49 -10.30
C ASN A 69 14.32 0.23 -11.10
N ASP A 70 14.21 0.05 -12.42
CA ASP A 70 15.27 0.06 -13.44
C ASP A 70 15.81 1.48 -13.73
N ALA A 71 15.38 2.47 -12.96
CA ALA A 71 15.63 3.88 -13.20
C ALA A 71 17.04 4.35 -12.82
N ILE A 72 17.75 3.72 -11.87
CA ILE A 72 19.09 4.17 -11.45
C ILE A 72 20.10 3.90 -12.57
N LEU A 73 20.25 2.64 -12.99
CA LEU A 73 21.19 2.28 -14.05
C LEU A 73 20.81 2.95 -15.37
N SER A 74 19.52 3.06 -15.68
CA SER A 74 19.04 3.77 -16.88
C SER A 74 19.36 5.27 -16.82
N SER A 75 19.13 5.93 -15.68
CA SER A 75 19.46 7.36 -15.52
C SER A 75 20.97 7.60 -15.57
N VAL A 76 21.79 6.71 -15.00
CA VAL A 76 23.25 6.82 -15.08
C VAL A 76 23.77 6.55 -16.50
N LYS A 77 23.17 5.62 -17.26
CA LYS A 77 23.46 5.44 -18.70
C LYS A 77 23.02 6.64 -19.55
N ASN A 78 21.95 7.32 -19.17
CA ASN A 78 21.57 8.57 -19.82
C ASN A 78 22.56 9.69 -19.50
N ILE A 79 23.12 9.71 -18.28
CA ILE A 79 24.23 10.61 -17.92
C ILE A 79 25.48 10.30 -18.76
N GLU A 80 25.84 9.03 -18.94
CA GLU A 80 26.91 8.61 -19.86
C GLU A 80 26.71 9.17 -21.28
N ALA A 81 25.48 9.12 -21.79
CA ALA A 81 25.16 9.63 -23.13
C ALA A 81 25.38 11.15 -23.29
N ILE A 82 25.35 11.91 -22.19
CA ILE A 82 25.56 13.37 -22.16
C ILE A 82 27.04 13.74 -22.20
N PHE A 83 27.92 12.88 -21.67
CA PHE A 83 29.37 13.14 -21.61
C PHE A 83 30.13 12.64 -22.85
N LYS A 84 29.48 12.43 -24.00
CA LYS A 84 30.19 12.04 -25.23
C LYS A 84 31.08 13.20 -25.75
N ASP A 85 32.26 12.87 -26.28
CA ASP A 85 33.32 13.76 -26.82
C ASP A 85 34.25 14.42 -25.75
N ASP A 86 34.85 15.59 -26.03
CA ASP A 86 35.90 16.33 -25.26
C ASP A 86 35.64 16.51 -23.74
N CYS A 87 34.44 16.12 -23.29
CA CYS A 87 34.01 16.06 -21.90
C CYS A 87 34.76 15.03 -21.03
N LEU A 88 35.29 13.95 -21.60
CA LEU A 88 35.84 12.81 -20.84
C LEU A 88 37.36 12.72 -20.81
N ASP A 89 38.07 13.74 -21.31
CA ASP A 89 39.54 13.79 -21.34
C ASP A 89 40.12 13.59 -19.92
N GLY A 90 40.57 12.36 -19.65
CA GLY A 90 41.16 11.93 -18.37
C GLY A 90 40.19 11.37 -17.31
N ASN A 91 38.88 11.32 -17.57
CA ASN A 91 37.87 10.90 -16.57
C ASN A 91 37.05 9.64 -16.95
N GLN A 92 37.41 8.94 -18.05
CA GLN A 92 36.76 7.69 -18.48
C GLN A 92 36.68 6.65 -17.35
N GLY A 93 37.75 6.45 -16.58
CA GLY A 93 37.74 5.49 -15.47
C GLY A 93 36.77 5.86 -14.33
N THR A 94 36.42 7.15 -14.17
CA THR A 94 35.40 7.58 -13.19
C THR A 94 33.99 7.28 -13.71
N LEU A 95 33.77 7.41 -15.02
CA LEU A 95 32.51 7.04 -15.67
C LEU A 95 32.26 5.53 -15.59
N ASP A 96 33.29 4.72 -15.85
CA ASP A 96 33.20 3.26 -15.74
C ASP A 96 32.88 2.82 -14.30
N GLN A 97 33.49 3.47 -13.30
CA GLN A 97 33.18 3.24 -11.87
C GLN A 97 31.74 3.62 -11.51
N VAL A 98 31.21 4.70 -12.08
CA VAL A 98 29.83 5.15 -11.89
C VAL A 98 28.84 4.17 -12.52
N LEU A 99 29.11 3.68 -13.73
CA LEU A 99 28.24 2.69 -14.40
C LEU A 99 28.26 1.34 -13.69
N ALA A 100 29.43 0.87 -13.25
CA ALA A 100 29.57 -0.35 -12.46
C ALA A 100 28.85 -0.22 -11.11
N GLY A 101 29.06 0.87 -10.38
CA GLY A 101 28.37 1.12 -9.12
C GLY A 101 26.84 1.21 -9.29
N ALA A 102 26.36 1.78 -10.39
CA ALA A 102 24.92 1.82 -10.68
C ALA A 102 24.33 0.44 -10.97
N ALA A 103 25.08 -0.44 -11.63
CA ALA A 103 24.68 -1.82 -11.88
C ALA A 103 24.67 -2.63 -10.57
N ASP A 104 25.71 -2.52 -9.75
CA ASP A 104 25.82 -3.22 -8.47
C ASP A 104 24.68 -2.84 -7.51
N VAL A 105 24.37 -1.54 -7.40
CA VAL A 105 23.24 -1.05 -6.59
C VAL A 105 21.91 -1.58 -7.13
N GLN A 106 21.74 -1.58 -8.46
CA GLN A 106 20.52 -2.10 -9.11
C GLN A 106 20.32 -3.60 -8.84
N ASP A 107 21.39 -4.38 -8.90
CA ASP A 107 21.36 -5.83 -8.68
C ASP A 107 21.10 -6.18 -7.21
N ASN A 108 21.65 -5.41 -6.26
CA ASN A 108 21.35 -5.54 -4.84
C ASN A 108 19.88 -5.26 -4.53
N ILE A 109 19.30 -4.21 -5.15
CA ILE A 109 17.88 -3.89 -5.02
C ILE A 109 17.00 -5.04 -5.54
N ASN A 110 17.33 -5.58 -6.72
CA ASN A 110 16.59 -6.69 -7.31
C ASN A 110 16.69 -7.96 -6.45
N SER A 111 17.88 -8.25 -5.91
CA SER A 111 18.14 -9.42 -5.06
C SER A 111 17.40 -9.34 -3.72
N SER A 112 17.33 -8.16 -3.09
CA SER A 112 16.60 -7.97 -1.84
C SER A 112 15.09 -8.22 -1.97
N ARG A 113 14.53 -8.03 -3.17
CA ARG A 113 13.10 -8.24 -3.46
C ARG A 113 12.75 -9.69 -3.70
N ALA A 114 13.60 -10.41 -4.44
CA ALA A 114 13.45 -11.84 -4.64
C ALA A 114 13.39 -12.61 -3.31
N ASN A 115 14.13 -12.13 -2.30
CA ASN A 115 14.16 -12.73 -0.96
C ASN A 115 12.94 -12.34 -0.09
N SER A 116 12.17 -11.31 -0.46
CA SER A 116 11.02 -10.82 0.33
C SER A 116 9.67 -11.31 -0.21
N GLY A 117 9.64 -11.98 -1.36
CA GLY A 117 8.42 -12.55 -1.95
C GLY A 117 7.41 -11.54 -2.52
N GLU A 118 7.83 -10.29 -2.75
CA GLU A 118 6.98 -9.22 -3.32
C GLU A 118 7.16 -9.16 -4.86
N ASP A 119 6.04 -9.19 -5.59
CA ASP A 119 5.99 -9.05 -7.06
C ASP A 119 6.36 -7.60 -7.52
N PRO A 120 6.76 -7.39 -8.79
CA PRO A 120 7.56 -6.23 -9.21
C PRO A 120 6.91 -4.83 -9.20
N VAL A 121 5.68 -4.65 -8.71
CA VAL A 121 4.86 -3.46 -9.08
C VAL A 121 4.29 -2.64 -7.92
N GLU A 122 4.37 -3.07 -6.66
CA GLU A 122 3.83 -2.26 -5.56
C GLU A 122 4.92 -1.71 -4.62
N THR A 123 4.75 -0.43 -4.27
CA THR A 123 5.58 0.34 -3.34
C THR A 123 5.88 -0.44 -2.06
N PRO A 124 7.14 -0.50 -1.60
CA PRO A 124 7.44 -1.15 -0.33
C PRO A 124 6.84 -0.32 0.80
N SER A 125 5.89 -0.92 1.52
CA SER A 125 5.38 -0.43 2.80
C SER A 125 6.33 -0.78 3.96
N ASN A 126 7.35 -1.61 3.70
CA ASN A 126 8.42 -1.94 4.64
C ASN A 126 9.75 -1.29 4.23
N PRO A 127 10.52 -0.73 5.18
CA PRO A 127 11.92 -0.44 4.94
C PRO A 127 12.62 -1.74 4.58
N LEU A 128 13.10 -1.88 3.34
CA LEU A 128 13.96 -2.99 2.94
C LEU A 128 15.15 -3.02 3.91
N GLY A 129 15.25 -4.11 4.68
CA GLY A 129 16.27 -4.27 5.71
C GLY A 129 17.66 -4.45 5.11
N ASP A 130 18.69 -3.96 5.83
CA ASP A 130 20.13 -4.30 5.90
C ASP A 130 20.93 -4.76 4.65
N SER A 131 20.36 -4.84 3.46
CA SER A 131 20.94 -5.55 2.30
C SER A 131 21.56 -4.65 1.22
N VAL A 132 21.40 -3.33 1.33
CA VAL A 132 21.96 -2.38 0.34
C VAL A 132 23.19 -1.72 0.94
N ASP A 133 24.35 -1.95 0.32
CA ASP A 133 25.64 -1.44 0.78
C ASP A 133 25.72 0.09 0.59
N GLY A 134 25.63 0.83 1.70
CA GLY A 134 25.76 2.29 1.71
C GLY A 134 27.11 2.79 1.19
N GLN A 135 28.17 1.99 1.25
CA GLN A 135 29.47 2.37 0.69
C GLN A 135 29.43 2.43 -0.85
N GLN A 136 28.72 1.49 -1.48
CA GLN A 136 28.54 1.47 -2.94
C GLN A 136 27.71 2.65 -3.41
N MET A 137 26.62 2.97 -2.70
CA MET A 137 25.80 4.16 -2.97
C MET A 137 26.59 5.46 -2.81
N ALA A 138 27.37 5.60 -1.73
CA ALA A 138 28.21 6.76 -1.53
C ALA A 138 29.28 6.89 -2.62
N SER A 139 29.89 5.79 -3.05
CA SER A 139 30.87 5.77 -4.14
C SER A 139 30.27 6.24 -5.46
N LEU A 140 29.08 5.73 -5.80
CA LEU A 140 28.33 6.12 -7.00
C LEU A 140 28.02 7.63 -7.01
N VAL A 141 27.46 8.16 -5.93
CA VAL A 141 27.13 9.58 -5.80
C VAL A 141 28.39 10.45 -5.86
N ASN A 142 29.48 10.04 -5.21
CA ASN A 142 30.76 10.76 -5.28
C ASN A 142 31.39 10.73 -6.68
N GLY A 143 31.23 9.62 -7.41
CA GLY A 143 31.62 9.50 -8.80
C GLY A 143 30.85 10.47 -9.69
N LEU A 144 29.52 10.52 -9.57
CA LEU A 144 28.67 11.48 -10.28
C LEU A 144 29.04 12.93 -9.96
N ASN A 145 29.30 13.24 -8.69
CA ASN A 145 29.74 14.55 -8.26
C ASN A 145 31.12 14.93 -8.83
N THR A 146 32.02 13.95 -9.00
CA THR A 146 33.34 14.15 -9.61
C THR A 146 33.23 14.41 -11.11
N LEU A 147 32.37 13.66 -11.81
CA LEU A 147 32.07 13.87 -13.23
C LEU A 147 31.50 15.28 -13.48
N PHE A 148 30.58 15.74 -12.62
CA PHE A 148 30.03 17.10 -12.72
C PHE A 148 31.09 18.19 -12.52
N ASN A 149 31.93 18.08 -11.50
CA ASN A 149 32.85 19.16 -11.13
C ASN A 149 34.16 19.21 -11.96
N LYS A 150 34.62 18.08 -12.49
CA LYS A 150 35.93 18.00 -13.18
C LYS A 150 35.84 18.15 -14.70
N ASN A 151 34.68 17.93 -15.30
CA ASN A 151 34.54 17.98 -16.76
C ASN A 151 34.27 19.41 -17.22
N LYS A 152 35.26 20.03 -17.89
CA LYS A 152 35.11 21.34 -18.55
C LYS A 152 34.71 21.13 -20.01
N CYS A 153 33.46 20.73 -20.24
CA CYS A 153 32.99 20.55 -21.60
C CYS A 153 32.73 21.91 -22.28
N THR A 154 33.00 21.97 -23.58
CA THR A 154 32.69 23.13 -24.44
C THR A 154 31.20 23.25 -24.77
N SER A 155 30.43 22.14 -24.71
CA SER A 155 28.98 22.10 -24.93
C SER A 155 28.25 21.14 -23.97
N PHE A 156 28.35 21.39 -22.66
CA PHE A 156 27.61 20.61 -21.66
C PHE A 156 26.11 20.98 -21.68
N ASP A 157 25.23 20.01 -21.89
CA ASP A 157 23.80 20.21 -21.62
C ASP A 157 23.52 20.04 -20.12
N ASP A 158 23.76 21.13 -19.38
CA ASP A 158 23.46 21.26 -17.95
C ASP A 158 22.06 20.76 -17.61
N THR A 159 21.07 20.99 -18.48
CA THR A 159 19.66 20.70 -18.19
C THR A 159 19.40 19.20 -18.12
N SER A 160 19.88 18.46 -19.12
CA SER A 160 19.69 17.01 -19.20
C SER A 160 20.46 16.30 -18.07
N PHE A 161 21.68 16.76 -17.78
CA PHE A 161 22.49 16.18 -16.70
C PHE A 161 21.83 16.39 -15.33
N LEU A 162 21.31 17.60 -15.08
CA LEU A 162 20.64 17.92 -13.83
C LEU A 162 19.34 17.13 -13.66
N GLU A 163 18.58 16.93 -14.74
CA GLU A 163 17.38 16.10 -14.73
C GLU A 163 17.67 14.64 -14.35
N HIS A 164 18.66 14.02 -14.99
CA HIS A 164 19.01 12.63 -14.68
C HIS A 164 19.66 12.49 -13.30
N SER A 165 20.43 13.49 -12.87
CA SER A 165 21.02 13.53 -11.51
C SER A 165 19.94 13.63 -10.43
N ALA A 166 18.91 14.46 -10.65
CA ALA A 166 17.78 14.58 -9.73
C ALA A 166 16.99 13.26 -9.64
N ASN A 167 16.80 12.56 -10.77
CA ASN A 167 16.15 11.23 -10.76
C ASN A 167 16.98 10.22 -9.95
N VAL A 168 18.30 10.19 -10.14
CA VAL A 168 19.21 9.32 -9.37
C VAL A 168 19.13 9.62 -7.86
N ILE A 169 19.15 10.89 -7.46
CA ILE A 169 19.01 11.30 -6.05
C ILE A 169 17.62 10.90 -5.51
N GLN A 170 16.56 11.14 -6.27
CA GLN A 170 15.20 10.81 -5.88
C GLN A 170 15.02 9.30 -5.72
N ASP A 171 15.59 8.50 -6.61
CA ASP A 171 15.57 7.04 -6.49
C ASP A 171 16.37 6.60 -5.24
N PHE A 172 17.56 7.15 -4.99
CA PHE A 172 18.30 6.88 -3.74
C PHE A 172 17.55 7.27 -2.48
N SER A 173 16.81 8.38 -2.50
CA SER A 173 16.00 8.82 -1.35
C SER A 173 14.83 7.86 -1.03
N GLN A 174 14.42 7.04 -2.00
CA GLN A 174 13.40 6.00 -1.81
C GLN A 174 13.99 4.75 -1.18
N PHE A 175 15.27 4.45 -1.43
CA PHE A 175 15.98 3.37 -0.75
C PHE A 175 16.38 3.82 0.66
N GLY A 176 16.38 2.90 1.62
CA GLY A 176 16.63 3.21 3.04
C GLY A 176 18.02 3.80 3.26
N LEU A 177 18.15 5.13 3.16
CA LEU A 177 19.38 5.90 3.39
C LEU A 177 19.95 5.70 4.81
N TYR A 178 19.16 5.11 5.70
CA TYR A 178 19.51 4.83 7.08
C TYR A 178 19.01 3.44 7.46
N SER A 179 19.92 2.47 7.60
CA SER A 179 19.65 1.31 8.44
C SER A 179 20.04 1.65 9.90
N PRO A 180 19.09 1.64 10.84
CA PRO A 180 19.40 1.80 12.25
C PRO A 180 20.08 0.54 12.78
N SER A 181 21.25 0.66 13.41
CA SER A 181 21.76 -0.48 14.18
C SER A 181 20.77 -0.85 15.30
N PRO A 182 20.71 -2.14 15.71
CA PRO A 182 19.96 -2.58 16.89
C PRO A 182 20.32 -1.81 18.17
N THR A 183 21.49 -1.16 18.18
CA THR A 183 22.04 -0.36 19.28
C THR A 183 21.69 1.13 19.23
N GLY A 184 20.96 1.62 18.21
CA GLY A 184 20.60 3.04 18.09
C GLY A 184 21.77 3.97 17.73
N VAL A 185 22.92 3.40 17.35
CA VAL A 185 24.04 4.16 16.79
C VAL A 185 23.78 4.27 15.29
N SER A 186 23.70 5.49 14.77
CA SER A 186 23.72 5.75 13.33
C SER A 186 24.98 5.12 12.77
N VAL A 187 24.85 3.97 12.11
CA VAL A 187 26.02 3.28 11.55
C VAL A 187 26.62 4.21 10.49
N ALA A 188 27.95 4.38 10.54
CA ALA A 188 28.73 5.27 9.70
C ALA A 188 28.37 5.26 8.20
N TYR A 189 27.80 4.15 7.70
CA TYR A 189 27.36 4.00 6.31
C TYR A 189 26.20 4.91 5.90
N GLY A 190 25.19 5.15 6.76
CA GLY A 190 24.05 6.01 6.41
C GLY A 190 24.44 7.50 6.34
N GLY A 191 25.33 7.93 7.23
CA GLY A 191 25.85 9.30 7.23
C GLY A 191 26.73 9.61 6.01
N LEU A 192 27.52 8.64 5.53
CA LEU A 192 28.35 8.80 4.34
C LEU A 192 27.53 8.96 3.05
N VAL A 193 26.44 8.20 2.90
CA VAL A 193 25.54 8.32 1.74
C VAL A 193 24.85 9.67 1.73
N VAL A 194 24.23 10.06 2.86
CA VAL A 194 23.49 11.33 2.91
C VAL A 194 24.42 12.52 2.80
N GLY A 195 25.59 12.49 3.44
CA GLY A 195 26.61 13.53 3.25
C GLY A 195 27.03 13.67 1.78
N SER A 196 27.19 12.55 1.07
CA SER A 196 27.55 12.55 -0.36
C SER A 196 26.41 13.09 -1.23
N ILE A 197 25.16 12.71 -0.95
CA ILE A 197 23.97 13.21 -1.65
C ILE A 197 23.78 14.70 -1.42
N LEU A 198 23.89 15.18 -0.17
CA LEU A 198 23.77 16.61 0.14
C LEU A 198 24.91 17.41 -0.52
N LYS A 199 26.15 16.91 -0.48
CA LYS A 199 27.25 17.57 -1.18
C LYS A 199 27.01 17.64 -2.68
N PHE A 200 26.48 16.57 -3.28
CA PHE A 200 26.15 16.56 -4.69
C PHE A 200 25.04 17.56 -5.01
N ILE A 201 23.91 17.54 -4.27
CA ILE A 201 22.83 18.52 -4.40
C ILE A 201 23.37 19.95 -4.27
N ASN A 202 24.20 20.23 -3.28
CA ASN A 202 24.80 21.55 -3.07
C ASN A 202 25.55 22.02 -4.32
N ASN A 203 26.42 21.18 -4.88
CA ASN A 203 27.19 21.51 -6.08
C ASN A 203 26.28 21.76 -7.29
N LEU A 204 25.16 21.03 -7.42
CA LEU A 204 24.16 21.29 -8.47
C LEU A 204 23.45 22.65 -8.28
N PHE A 205 23.38 23.18 -7.05
CA PHE A 205 22.82 24.51 -6.76
C PHE A 205 23.80 25.67 -7.03
N GLU A 206 25.11 25.41 -7.10
CA GLU A 206 26.12 26.45 -7.34
C GLU A 206 26.08 27.03 -8.77
N GLY A 207 25.27 26.45 -9.67
CA GLY A 207 24.92 27.01 -10.98
C GLY A 207 23.97 28.21 -10.92
N ARG A 208 24.21 29.25 -11.73
CA ARG A 208 23.40 30.49 -11.74
C ARG A 208 22.02 30.27 -12.38
N PHE A 209 21.02 29.82 -11.62
CA PHE A 209 19.65 29.66 -12.15
C PHE A 209 19.09 30.98 -12.72
N GLU A 210 18.67 30.94 -13.99
CA GLU A 210 17.92 32.02 -14.65
C GLU A 210 16.47 31.58 -14.89
N PHE A 211 15.56 31.89 -13.97
CA PHE A 211 14.16 31.47 -14.03
C PHE A 211 13.34 31.99 -15.21
N LYS A 212 13.93 32.77 -16.13
CA LYS A 212 13.33 33.04 -17.45
C LYS A 212 13.37 31.81 -18.36
N LYS A 213 14.39 30.96 -18.23
CA LYS A 213 14.53 29.68 -18.94
C LYS A 213 13.65 28.61 -18.30
N ASP A 214 13.03 27.76 -19.12
CA ASP A 214 12.15 26.70 -18.61
C ASP A 214 12.92 25.56 -17.96
N SER A 215 14.03 25.17 -18.60
CA SER A 215 15.03 24.23 -18.08
C SER A 215 15.40 24.52 -16.63
N ASP A 216 15.79 25.76 -16.33
CA ASP A 216 16.29 26.17 -15.02
C ASP A 216 15.18 26.11 -13.96
N ARG A 217 13.93 26.43 -14.33
CA ARG A 217 12.78 26.33 -13.42
C ARG A 217 12.46 24.88 -13.08
N VAL A 218 12.38 24.02 -14.09
CA VAL A 218 12.08 22.60 -13.92
C VAL A 218 13.17 21.94 -13.08
N THR A 219 14.43 22.26 -13.37
CA THR A 219 15.58 21.75 -12.63
C THR A 219 15.58 22.18 -11.18
N PHE A 220 15.37 23.48 -10.90
CA PHE A 220 15.28 23.98 -9.53
C PHE A 220 14.17 23.29 -8.73
N ILE A 221 13.00 23.05 -9.34
CA ILE A 221 11.90 22.30 -8.72
C ILE A 221 12.31 20.86 -8.40
N LYS A 222 12.94 20.16 -9.35
CA LYS A 222 13.39 18.77 -9.18
C LYS A 222 14.43 18.64 -8.07
N LEU A 223 15.41 19.54 -8.01
CA LEU A 223 16.42 19.57 -6.94
C LEU A 223 15.80 19.88 -5.58
N ASN A 224 14.85 20.83 -5.52
CA ASN A 224 14.11 21.13 -4.30
C ASN A 224 13.31 19.91 -3.79
N CYS A 225 12.65 19.17 -4.70
CA CYS A 225 11.92 17.96 -4.36
C CYS A 225 12.84 16.83 -3.89
N SER A 226 13.98 16.65 -4.56
CA SER A 226 15.00 15.67 -4.17
C SER A 226 15.58 15.97 -2.79
N PHE A 227 15.91 17.24 -2.53
CA PHE A 227 16.35 17.69 -1.21
C PHE A 227 15.27 17.49 -0.14
N TYR A 228 14.00 17.78 -0.45
CA TYR A 228 12.89 17.54 0.46
C TYR A 228 12.77 16.05 0.84
N ASP A 229 12.88 15.15 -0.13
CA ASP A 229 12.80 13.70 0.09
C ASP A 229 13.98 13.23 0.99
N VAL A 230 15.21 13.72 0.75
CA VAL A 230 16.38 13.46 1.60
C VAL A 230 16.19 14.01 3.02
N ARG A 231 15.66 15.23 3.15
CA ARG A 231 15.40 15.87 4.45
C ARG A 231 14.36 15.11 5.27
N ILE A 232 13.31 14.58 4.64
CA ILE A 232 12.34 13.69 5.32
C ILE A 232 13.06 12.47 5.90
N LYS A 233 13.95 11.83 5.14
CA LYS A 233 14.71 10.68 5.63
C LYS A 233 15.62 11.06 6.80
N MET A 234 16.26 12.23 6.77
CA MET A 234 17.04 12.75 7.89
C MET A 234 16.20 12.98 9.15
N GLN A 235 14.96 13.51 9.00
CA GLN A 235 14.02 13.68 10.11
C GLN A 235 13.48 12.34 10.65
N GLN A 236 13.26 11.35 9.77
CA GLN A 236 12.89 9.99 10.16
C GLN A 236 13.99 9.31 10.96
N ALA A 237 15.25 9.54 10.56
CA ALA A 237 16.43 9.01 11.24
C ALA A 237 16.77 9.76 12.55
N GLY A 238 16.12 10.89 12.85
CA GLY A 238 16.40 11.67 14.06
C GLY A 238 17.71 12.46 14.02
N ILE A 239 18.29 12.70 12.84
CA ILE A 239 19.58 13.40 12.70
C ILE A 239 19.46 14.86 13.07
N LEU A 240 18.36 15.49 12.68
CA LEU A 240 18.06 16.90 12.96
C LEU A 240 17.52 17.12 14.38
N ASP A 241 17.27 16.06 15.14
CA ASP A 241 16.73 16.13 16.49
C ASP A 241 17.84 16.17 17.54
N ILE A 242 17.63 17.00 18.57
CA ILE A 242 18.47 17.09 19.78
C ILE A 242 17.90 16.14 20.84
N SER A 243 18.74 15.40 21.54
CA SER A 243 18.27 14.52 22.60
C SER A 243 17.68 15.33 23.76
N THR A 244 16.53 14.91 24.29
CA THR A 244 15.86 15.58 25.40
C THR A 244 15.26 14.56 26.36
N ASP A 245 15.01 14.95 27.61
CA ASP A 245 14.31 14.12 28.59
C ASP A 245 12.96 13.61 28.08
N GLN A 246 12.29 14.40 27.23
CA GLN A 246 11.01 14.00 26.63
C GLN A 246 11.19 12.83 25.66
N HIS A 247 12.28 12.78 24.90
CA HIS A 247 12.59 11.67 24.00
C HIS A 247 12.81 10.34 24.77
N TYR A 248 13.49 10.38 25.92
CA TYR A 248 13.63 9.20 26.79
C TYR A 248 12.28 8.72 27.35
N LYS A 249 11.43 9.65 27.78
CA LYS A 249 10.06 9.33 28.27
C LYS A 249 9.20 8.72 27.16
N ASP A 250 9.24 9.31 25.96
CA ASP A 250 8.50 8.83 24.80
C ASP A 250 9.00 7.42 24.38
N LEU A 251 10.31 7.16 24.43
CA LEU A 251 10.87 5.84 24.12
C LEU A 251 10.38 4.77 25.11
N ALA A 252 10.33 5.11 26.40
CA ALA A 252 9.79 4.21 27.42
C ALA A 252 8.30 3.93 27.20
N ALA A 253 7.51 4.96 26.88
CA ALA A 253 6.09 4.84 26.55
C ALA A 253 5.87 3.94 25.32
N VAL A 254 6.63 4.17 24.24
CA VAL A 254 6.59 3.34 23.02
C VAL A 254 6.90 1.88 23.32
N LYS A 255 7.96 1.58 24.08
CA LYS A 255 8.31 0.20 24.48
C LYS A 255 7.17 -0.45 25.28
N LYS A 256 6.53 0.29 26.18
CA LYS A 256 5.39 -0.18 26.97
C LYS A 256 4.17 -0.47 26.08
N LEU A 257 3.82 0.41 25.15
CA LEU A 257 2.70 0.25 24.23
C LEU A 257 2.91 -0.95 23.29
N ILE A 258 4.11 -1.13 22.75
CA ILE A 258 4.47 -2.32 21.95
C ILE A 258 4.23 -3.60 22.75
N LYS A 259 4.62 -3.64 24.02
CA LYS A 259 4.40 -4.80 24.88
C LYS A 259 2.90 -5.08 25.05
N ILE A 260 2.10 -4.07 25.41
CA ILE A 260 0.65 -4.19 25.60
C ILE A 260 -0.03 -4.72 24.33
N LEU A 261 0.32 -4.18 23.16
CA LEU A 261 -0.24 -4.61 21.87
C LEU A 261 0.17 -6.04 21.50
N ASN A 262 1.41 -6.44 21.75
CA ASN A 262 1.88 -7.81 21.53
C ASN A 262 1.21 -8.83 22.47
N ASP A 263 0.96 -8.44 23.72
CA ASP A 263 0.25 -9.28 24.69
C ASP A 263 -1.20 -9.49 24.24
N LEU A 264 -1.90 -8.42 23.80
CA LEU A 264 -3.25 -8.52 23.25
C LEU A 264 -3.30 -9.38 21.99
N ARG A 265 -2.35 -9.17 21.06
CA ARG A 265 -2.22 -9.98 19.83
C ARG A 265 -2.02 -11.46 20.13
N SER A 266 -1.16 -11.77 21.10
CA SER A 266 -0.92 -13.14 21.55
C SER A 266 -2.18 -13.76 22.15
N GLY A 267 -2.96 -12.97 22.92
CA GLY A 267 -4.27 -13.37 23.43
C GLY A 267 -5.27 -13.70 22.33
N VAL A 268 -5.38 -12.85 21.29
CA VAL A 268 -6.23 -13.12 20.11
C VAL A 268 -5.81 -14.41 19.40
N ALA A 269 -4.51 -14.60 19.14
CA ALA A 269 -3.99 -15.79 18.48
C ALA A 269 -4.24 -17.08 19.31
N ALA A 270 -4.03 -17.03 20.62
CA ALA A 270 -4.25 -18.16 21.52
C ALA A 270 -5.73 -18.58 21.57
N ASN A 271 -6.65 -17.62 21.71
CA ASN A 271 -8.09 -17.89 21.72
C ASN A 271 -8.60 -18.40 20.37
N LYS A 272 -8.09 -17.87 19.26
CA LYS A 272 -8.41 -18.40 17.92
C LYS A 272 -7.98 -19.86 17.79
N LYS A 273 -6.75 -20.19 18.21
CA LYS A 273 -6.24 -21.57 18.20
C LYS A 273 -7.05 -22.49 19.10
N SER A 274 -7.41 -22.04 20.30
CA SER A 274 -8.23 -22.80 21.26
C SER A 274 -9.61 -23.12 20.68
N ALA A 275 -10.32 -22.11 20.17
CA ALA A 275 -11.63 -22.28 19.54
C ALA A 275 -11.57 -23.22 18.33
N MET A 276 -10.56 -23.08 17.45
CA MET A 276 -10.39 -23.99 16.31
C MET A 276 -10.15 -25.44 16.74
N ALA A 277 -9.38 -25.66 17.83
CA ALA A 277 -9.15 -27.00 18.35
C ALA A 277 -10.43 -27.65 18.90
N GLU A 278 -11.27 -26.88 19.60
CA GLU A 278 -12.56 -27.36 20.10
C GLU A 278 -13.54 -27.67 18.96
N LEU A 279 -13.64 -26.80 17.95
CA LEU A 279 -14.47 -27.05 16.76
C LEU A 279 -13.99 -28.27 15.97
N SER A 280 -12.68 -28.49 15.89
CA SER A 280 -12.11 -29.68 15.26
C SER A 280 -12.53 -30.97 15.98
N LYS A 281 -12.65 -30.95 17.32
CA LYS A 281 -13.18 -32.09 18.08
C LYS A 281 -14.65 -32.35 17.78
N VAL A 282 -15.46 -31.28 17.65
CA VAL A 282 -16.88 -31.38 17.25
C VAL A 282 -16.99 -31.98 15.85
N GLN A 283 -16.20 -31.49 14.90
CA GLN A 283 -16.16 -32.01 13.54
C GLN A 283 -15.75 -33.49 13.49
N ALA A 284 -14.70 -33.87 14.24
CA ALA A 284 -14.24 -35.25 14.34
C ALA A 284 -15.34 -36.16 14.90
N ALA A 285 -16.02 -35.75 15.97
CA ALA A 285 -17.13 -36.52 16.55
C ALA A 285 -18.29 -36.71 15.54
N PHE A 286 -18.57 -35.68 14.73
CA PHE A 286 -19.67 -35.68 13.77
C PHE A 286 -19.39 -36.49 12.49
N VAL A 287 -18.12 -36.55 12.05
CA VAL A 287 -17.75 -37.09 10.73
C VAL A 287 -16.87 -38.35 10.81
N ASP A 288 -15.94 -38.44 11.76
CA ASP A 288 -14.95 -39.53 11.81
C ASP A 288 -15.54 -40.87 12.28
N THR A 289 -16.72 -40.83 12.90
CA THR A 289 -17.50 -42.02 13.26
C THR A 289 -18.18 -42.66 12.03
N ILE A 290 -18.32 -41.94 10.92
CA ILE A 290 -19.02 -42.41 9.72
C ILE A 290 -18.09 -43.30 8.88
N GLY A 291 -18.15 -44.62 9.12
CA GLY A 291 -17.57 -45.64 8.23
C GLY A 291 -16.05 -45.59 8.05
N SER A 292 -15.31 -44.99 8.99
CA SER A 292 -13.85 -44.85 8.95
C SER A 292 -13.12 -46.18 8.97
N GLU A 293 -13.47 -47.08 9.89
CA GLU A 293 -12.91 -48.45 9.96
C GLU A 293 -13.24 -49.27 8.70
N LYS A 294 -14.47 -49.10 8.16
CA LYS A 294 -14.93 -49.73 6.92
C LYS A 294 -14.08 -49.31 5.73
N VAL A 295 -13.81 -48.01 5.56
CA VAL A 295 -12.97 -47.50 4.46
C VAL A 295 -11.51 -47.94 4.62
N LYS A 296 -10.96 -47.90 5.85
CA LYS A 296 -9.59 -48.40 6.12
C LYS A 296 -9.43 -49.88 5.76
N PHE A 297 -10.47 -50.69 5.98
CA PHE A 297 -10.48 -52.10 5.62
C PHE A 297 -10.66 -52.32 4.10
N LEU A 298 -11.61 -51.61 3.46
CA LEU A 298 -11.95 -51.81 2.06
C LEU A 298 -10.89 -51.28 1.09
N ASN A 299 -10.21 -50.17 1.38
CA ASN A 299 -9.26 -49.54 0.46
C ASN A 299 -8.07 -50.45 0.10
N PRO A 300 -7.37 -51.10 1.05
CA PRO A 300 -6.34 -52.07 0.74
C PRO A 300 -6.87 -53.26 -0.08
N LEU A 301 -8.10 -53.72 0.21
CA LEU A 301 -8.73 -54.80 -0.53
C LEU A 301 -9.01 -54.40 -1.99
N ILE A 302 -9.55 -53.19 -2.22
CA ILE A 302 -9.77 -52.61 -3.55
C ILE A 302 -8.45 -52.52 -4.34
N ALA A 303 -7.34 -52.18 -3.68
CA ALA A 303 -6.03 -52.10 -4.30
C ALA A 303 -5.52 -53.49 -4.75
N SER A 304 -5.75 -54.53 -3.95
CA SER A 304 -5.38 -55.92 -4.28
C SER A 304 -6.22 -56.54 -5.41
N LEU A 305 -7.37 -55.98 -5.74
CA LEU A 305 -8.22 -56.42 -6.85
C LEU A 305 -7.66 -55.92 -8.20
N GLU A 306 -6.57 -56.54 -8.65
CA GLU A 306 -5.97 -56.32 -9.97
C GLU A 306 -6.43 -57.37 -10.99
N PRO A 307 -6.63 -57.01 -12.27
CA PRO A 307 -6.89 -58.00 -13.30
C PRO A 307 -5.66 -58.89 -13.52
N LEU A 308 -5.89 -60.17 -13.74
CA LEU A 308 -4.87 -61.13 -14.14
C LEU A 308 -4.27 -60.71 -15.48
N ALA A 309 -2.94 -60.62 -15.52
CA ALA A 309 -2.18 -60.27 -16.72
C ALA A 309 -0.85 -61.04 -16.74
N THR A 310 -0.32 -61.29 -17.93
CA THR A 310 0.98 -61.94 -18.08
C THR A 310 2.09 -61.06 -17.51
N LYS A 311 2.69 -61.46 -16.39
CA LYS A 311 3.81 -60.75 -15.72
C LYS A 311 5.05 -61.67 -15.70
N PRO A 312 6.26 -61.18 -16.01
CA PRO A 312 7.48 -61.98 -15.93
C PRO A 312 7.67 -62.55 -14.50
N GLY A 313 7.82 -63.86 -14.39
CA GLY A 313 8.04 -64.54 -13.09
C GLY A 313 6.81 -64.68 -12.18
N PHE A 314 5.61 -64.28 -12.61
CA PHE A 314 4.38 -64.43 -11.81
C PHE A 314 3.25 -65.04 -12.66
N PRO A 315 3.07 -66.38 -12.61
CA PRO A 315 2.04 -67.10 -13.38
C PRO A 315 0.62 -66.57 -13.14
N ILE A 316 -0.25 -66.74 -14.13
CA ILE A 316 -1.64 -66.24 -14.08
C ILE A 316 -2.45 -67.00 -13.02
N GLU A 317 -2.19 -68.30 -12.88
CA GLU A 317 -2.77 -69.18 -11.88
C GLU A 317 -2.35 -68.72 -10.48
N ALA A 318 -1.06 -68.48 -10.26
CA ALA A 318 -0.55 -67.96 -8.99
C ALA A 318 -1.11 -66.56 -8.65
N GLN A 319 -1.33 -65.70 -9.64
CA GLN A 319 -2.00 -64.41 -9.45
C GLN A 319 -3.47 -64.58 -9.00
N ARG A 320 -4.18 -65.58 -9.55
CA ARG A 320 -5.56 -65.90 -9.18
C ARG A 320 -5.63 -66.37 -7.74
N ASP A 321 -4.77 -67.31 -7.37
CA ASP A 321 -4.72 -67.90 -6.04
C ASP A 321 -4.44 -66.83 -4.98
N VAL A 322 -3.49 -65.92 -5.24
CA VAL A 322 -3.19 -64.79 -4.33
C VAL A 322 -4.42 -63.89 -4.10
N ILE A 323 -5.19 -63.58 -5.14
CA ILE A 323 -6.39 -62.74 -4.99
C ILE A 323 -7.48 -63.48 -4.22
N LEU A 324 -7.70 -64.77 -4.52
CA LEU A 324 -8.68 -65.60 -3.83
C LEU A 324 -8.30 -65.79 -2.36
N ASP A 325 -7.05 -66.11 -2.04
CA ASP A 325 -6.54 -66.24 -0.68
C ASP A 325 -6.81 -64.96 0.14
N ILE A 326 -6.51 -63.79 -0.42
CA ILE A 326 -6.75 -62.50 0.25
C ILE A 326 -8.25 -62.30 0.52
N LEU A 327 -9.12 -62.65 -0.43
CA LEU A 327 -10.56 -62.47 -0.33
C LEU A 327 -11.22 -63.44 0.65
N ILE A 328 -10.85 -64.71 0.57
CA ILE A 328 -11.35 -65.81 1.42
C ILE A 328 -10.89 -65.58 2.86
N THR A 329 -9.60 -65.33 3.09
CA THR A 329 -9.05 -65.07 4.43
C THR A 329 -9.74 -63.88 5.11
N LYS A 330 -10.26 -62.92 4.32
CA LYS A 330 -10.95 -61.73 4.81
C LYS A 330 -12.48 -61.82 4.69
N PHE A 331 -13.04 -62.95 4.28
CA PHE A 331 -14.45 -63.09 3.91
C PHE A 331 -15.41 -62.72 5.05
N GLU A 332 -15.17 -63.23 6.27
CA GLU A 332 -16.00 -62.91 7.44
C GLU A 332 -16.03 -61.41 7.73
N LYS A 333 -14.84 -60.79 7.75
CA LYS A 333 -14.71 -59.35 7.99
C LYS A 333 -15.31 -58.52 6.85
N LEU A 334 -15.14 -58.96 5.59
CA LEU A 334 -15.75 -58.32 4.42
C LEU A 334 -17.28 -58.38 4.48
N THR A 335 -17.84 -59.52 4.87
CA THR A 335 -19.28 -59.72 5.03
C THR A 335 -19.83 -58.85 6.15
N SER A 336 -19.17 -58.80 7.30
CA SER A 336 -19.52 -57.94 8.43
C SER A 336 -19.50 -56.45 8.03
N GLU A 337 -18.43 -55.99 7.37
CA GLU A 337 -18.32 -54.62 6.91
C GLU A 337 -19.34 -54.27 5.81
N LEU A 338 -19.82 -55.24 5.03
CA LEU A 338 -20.79 -55.01 3.97
C LEU A 338 -22.24 -55.30 4.37
N GLU A 339 -22.50 -55.76 5.59
CA GLU A 339 -23.82 -56.26 6.04
C GLU A 339 -24.96 -55.30 5.70
N SER A 340 -24.79 -54.00 5.99
CA SER A 340 -25.80 -52.96 5.70
C SER A 340 -26.12 -52.80 4.21
N TYR A 341 -25.25 -53.29 3.33
CA TYR A 341 -25.40 -53.25 1.87
C TYR A 341 -25.83 -54.58 1.27
N ILE A 342 -25.56 -55.72 1.91
CA ILE A 342 -25.81 -57.05 1.32
C ILE A 342 -26.98 -57.81 1.97
N THR A 343 -27.36 -57.45 3.20
CA THR A 343 -28.45 -58.11 3.93
C THR A 343 -29.80 -57.43 3.67
N PRO A 344 -30.85 -58.18 3.29
CA PRO A 344 -32.21 -57.63 3.17
C PRO A 344 -32.74 -57.18 4.54
N LYS A 345 -33.33 -55.98 4.60
CA LYS A 345 -34.10 -55.53 5.78
C LYS A 345 -35.57 -55.91 5.62
N ALA A 346 -36.23 -56.31 6.70
CA ALA A 346 -37.67 -56.60 6.69
C ALA A 346 -38.46 -55.42 6.12
N GLY A 347 -39.31 -55.69 5.11
CA GLY A 347 -40.11 -54.67 4.43
C GLY A 347 -39.38 -53.80 3.40
N ALA A 348 -38.06 -53.93 3.20
CA ALA A 348 -37.29 -53.13 2.26
C ALA A 348 -36.61 -53.97 1.16
N ARG A 349 -36.82 -53.60 -0.11
CA ARG A 349 -36.20 -54.30 -1.24
C ARG A 349 -34.71 -53.97 -1.36
N LEU A 350 -33.85 -54.99 -1.35
CA LEU A 350 -32.43 -54.83 -1.68
C LEU A 350 -32.27 -54.37 -3.14
N SER A 351 -31.52 -53.28 -3.37
CA SER A 351 -31.31 -52.71 -4.71
C SER A 351 -30.63 -53.73 -5.64
N ARG A 352 -30.84 -53.62 -6.98
CA ARG A 352 -30.19 -54.52 -7.96
C ARG A 352 -28.67 -54.51 -7.81
N LYS A 353 -28.11 -53.33 -7.58
CA LYS A 353 -26.69 -53.05 -7.33
C LYS A 353 -26.16 -53.71 -6.05
N ASN A 354 -26.98 -53.83 -5.01
CA ASN A 354 -26.63 -54.49 -3.75
C ASN A 354 -26.82 -56.01 -3.80
N ARG A 355 -27.82 -56.50 -4.53
CA ARG A 355 -27.98 -57.93 -4.84
C ARG A 355 -26.79 -58.46 -5.65
N SER A 356 -26.29 -57.66 -6.60
CA SER A 356 -25.08 -57.99 -7.37
C SER A 356 -23.86 -58.14 -6.45
N LEU A 357 -23.61 -57.15 -5.60
CA LEU A 357 -22.54 -57.21 -4.59
C LEU A 357 -22.69 -58.41 -3.64
N SER A 358 -23.89 -58.65 -3.11
CA SER A 358 -24.17 -59.80 -2.24
C SER A 358 -23.85 -61.13 -2.92
N ARG A 359 -24.19 -61.29 -4.20
CA ARG A 359 -23.84 -62.52 -4.95
C ARG A 359 -22.35 -62.70 -5.13
N LEU A 360 -21.61 -61.61 -5.40
CA LEU A 360 -20.16 -61.64 -5.61
C LEU A 360 -19.40 -61.91 -4.30
N VAL A 361 -19.89 -61.37 -3.17
CA VAL A 361 -19.31 -61.65 -1.86
C VAL A 361 -19.63 -63.09 -1.45
N ASN A 362 -20.89 -63.52 -1.56
CA ASN A 362 -21.28 -64.88 -1.16
C ASN A 362 -20.66 -65.99 -2.01
N SER A 363 -20.15 -65.71 -3.22
CA SER A 363 -19.40 -66.73 -3.99
C SER A 363 -18.03 -67.06 -3.41
N LEU A 364 -17.57 -66.30 -2.40
CA LEU A 364 -16.34 -66.56 -1.65
C LEU A 364 -16.57 -67.42 -0.39
N ASP A 365 -17.82 -67.80 -0.11
CA ASP A 365 -18.17 -68.61 1.07
C ASP A 365 -17.78 -70.07 0.85
N GLU A 366 -16.61 -70.46 1.34
CA GLU A 366 -16.09 -71.84 1.26
C GLU A 366 -17.00 -72.88 1.90
N ILE A 367 -17.75 -72.50 2.93
CA ILE A 367 -18.55 -73.43 3.74
C ILE A 367 -19.91 -73.66 3.07
N ASN A 368 -20.60 -72.58 2.72
CA ASN A 368 -21.98 -72.67 2.25
C ASN A 368 -22.11 -72.59 0.72
N GLN A 369 -21.07 -72.20 -0.01
CA GLN A 369 -21.11 -71.97 -1.46
C GLN A 369 -19.88 -72.55 -2.20
N SER A 370 -19.32 -73.67 -1.73
CA SER A 370 -18.15 -74.33 -2.30
C SER A 370 -18.18 -74.51 -3.83
N GLU A 371 -19.31 -74.94 -4.40
CA GLU A 371 -19.48 -75.08 -5.87
C GLU A 371 -19.31 -73.77 -6.65
N LYS A 372 -19.60 -72.62 -6.03
CA LYS A 372 -19.41 -71.31 -6.67
C LYS A 372 -17.96 -70.84 -6.58
N LEU A 373 -17.28 -71.20 -5.50
CA LEU A 373 -15.86 -70.91 -5.34
C LEU A 373 -15.00 -71.75 -6.30
N GLU A 374 -15.27 -73.05 -6.40
CA GLU A 374 -14.60 -73.96 -7.35
C GLU A 374 -14.75 -73.46 -8.80
N LYS A 375 -15.92 -72.89 -9.14
CA LYS A 375 -16.15 -72.23 -10.44
C LYS A 375 -15.29 -70.98 -10.64
N LEU A 376 -14.95 -70.24 -9.59
CA LEU A 376 -14.06 -69.07 -9.69
C LEU A 376 -12.61 -69.52 -9.85
N GLU A 377 -12.17 -70.54 -9.10
CA GLU A 377 -10.84 -71.15 -9.19
C GLU A 377 -10.54 -71.69 -10.59
N THR A 378 -11.52 -72.34 -11.22
CA THR A 378 -11.40 -72.98 -12.54
C THR A 378 -11.84 -72.09 -13.71
N SER A 379 -12.28 -70.86 -13.44
CA SER A 379 -12.80 -69.96 -14.48
C SER A 379 -11.72 -69.51 -15.49
N SER A 380 -12.17 -69.17 -16.70
CA SER A 380 -11.29 -68.53 -17.69
C SER A 380 -10.80 -67.16 -17.21
N ILE A 381 -9.64 -66.70 -17.72
CA ILE A 381 -9.06 -65.38 -17.39
C ILE A 381 -10.09 -64.25 -17.56
N VAL A 382 -10.87 -64.30 -18.65
CA VAL A 382 -11.90 -63.30 -18.96
C VAL A 382 -13.01 -63.29 -17.89
N GLN A 383 -13.45 -64.46 -17.44
CA GLN A 383 -14.50 -64.59 -16.44
C GLN A 383 -14.01 -64.16 -15.05
N PHE A 384 -12.79 -64.56 -14.65
CA PHE A 384 -12.20 -64.13 -13.39
C PHE A 384 -11.94 -62.62 -13.34
N ASN A 385 -11.37 -62.05 -14.41
CA ASN A 385 -11.15 -60.60 -14.49
C ASN A 385 -12.47 -59.82 -14.46
N SER A 386 -13.54 -60.36 -15.05
CA SER A 386 -14.89 -59.81 -14.93
C SER A 386 -15.40 -59.85 -13.49
N TYR A 387 -15.18 -60.96 -12.76
CA TYR A 387 -15.52 -61.06 -11.34
C TYR A 387 -14.78 -60.00 -10.50
N VAL A 388 -13.45 -59.92 -10.64
CA VAL A 388 -12.60 -58.95 -9.93
C VAL A 388 -13.01 -57.51 -10.23
N ALA A 389 -13.24 -57.18 -11.50
CA ALA A 389 -13.67 -55.84 -11.90
C ALA A 389 -15.03 -55.46 -11.32
N ASN A 390 -15.99 -56.39 -11.31
CA ASN A 390 -17.32 -56.16 -10.75
C ASN A 390 -17.30 -56.03 -9.21
N LEU A 391 -16.51 -56.86 -8.53
CA LEU A 391 -16.33 -56.75 -7.08
C LEU A 391 -15.66 -55.40 -6.74
N LYS A 392 -14.57 -55.06 -7.42
CA LYS A 392 -13.86 -53.78 -7.26
C LYS A 392 -14.78 -52.59 -7.46
N TYR A 393 -15.57 -52.58 -8.54
CA TYR A 393 -16.56 -51.54 -8.81
C TYR A 393 -17.54 -51.35 -7.63
N HIS A 394 -18.04 -52.46 -7.07
CA HIS A 394 -19.00 -52.39 -5.97
C HIS A 394 -18.35 -51.95 -4.65
N LEU A 395 -17.12 -52.38 -4.34
CA LEU A 395 -16.40 -51.92 -3.16
C LEU A 395 -16.06 -50.42 -3.26
N VAL A 396 -15.59 -49.95 -4.43
CA VAL A 396 -15.37 -48.52 -4.71
C VAL A 396 -16.67 -47.72 -4.59
N ARG A 397 -17.79 -48.26 -5.07
CA ARG A 397 -19.09 -47.61 -4.87
C ARG A 397 -19.44 -47.49 -3.39
N VAL A 398 -19.22 -48.53 -2.58
CA VAL A 398 -19.48 -48.49 -1.14
C VAL A 398 -18.61 -47.44 -0.45
N THR A 399 -17.32 -47.35 -0.79
CA THR A 399 -16.44 -46.31 -0.24
C THR A 399 -16.88 -44.91 -0.66
N ASN A 400 -17.35 -44.73 -1.91
CA ASN A 400 -17.89 -43.47 -2.40
C ASN A 400 -19.22 -43.10 -1.71
N ASP A 401 -20.11 -44.07 -1.45
CA ASP A 401 -21.36 -43.85 -0.71
C ASP A 401 -21.06 -43.40 0.73
N ILE A 402 -20.01 -43.93 1.36
CA ILE A 402 -19.53 -43.50 2.68
C ILE A 402 -19.00 -42.07 2.62
N GLN A 403 -18.22 -41.74 1.58
CA GLN A 403 -17.72 -40.38 1.39
C GLN A 403 -18.85 -39.37 1.18
N ALA A 404 -19.84 -39.69 0.35
CA ALA A 404 -21.02 -38.85 0.13
C ALA A 404 -21.79 -38.60 1.44
N LYS A 405 -21.86 -39.60 2.34
CA LYS A 405 -22.45 -39.43 3.67
C LYS A 405 -21.63 -38.52 4.57
N LYS A 406 -20.29 -38.58 4.51
CA LYS A 406 -19.41 -37.64 5.22
C LYS A 406 -19.58 -36.22 4.72
N ASP A 407 -19.64 -36.01 3.41
CA ASP A 407 -19.84 -34.69 2.82
C ASP A 407 -21.22 -34.11 3.19
N GLN A 408 -22.25 -34.96 3.22
CA GLN A 408 -23.57 -34.57 3.69
C GLN A 408 -23.57 -34.24 5.19
N ALA A 409 -22.89 -35.03 6.02
CA ALA A 409 -22.74 -34.74 7.44
C ALA A 409 -22.00 -33.42 7.68
N LEU A 410 -20.97 -33.08 6.90
CA LEU A 410 -20.31 -31.76 6.97
C LEU A 410 -21.28 -30.61 6.61
N LYS A 411 -22.13 -30.79 5.59
CA LYS A 411 -23.17 -29.82 5.25
C LYS A 411 -24.20 -29.67 6.37
N ASP A 412 -24.56 -30.74 7.04
CA ASP A 412 -25.51 -30.70 8.14
C ASP A 412 -24.89 -30.09 9.40
N LEU A 413 -23.61 -30.38 9.68
CA LEU A 413 -22.83 -29.76 10.76
C LEU A 413 -22.80 -28.23 10.65
N SER A 414 -22.68 -27.70 9.44
CA SER A 414 -22.68 -26.24 9.23
C SER A 414 -23.93 -25.53 9.76
N LYS A 415 -25.06 -26.26 9.85
CA LYS A 415 -26.36 -25.76 10.31
C LYS A 415 -26.61 -26.02 11.79
N VAL A 416 -25.75 -26.79 12.47
CA VAL A 416 -25.89 -27.12 13.89
C VAL A 416 -25.73 -25.85 14.70
N GLU A 417 -26.70 -25.59 15.58
CA GLU A 417 -26.61 -24.51 16.54
C GLU A 417 -25.81 -24.95 17.76
N ILE A 418 -24.85 -24.12 18.15
CA ILE A 418 -24.01 -24.32 19.33
C ILE A 418 -24.42 -23.27 20.36
N SER A 419 -24.84 -23.71 21.54
CA SER A 419 -25.08 -22.82 22.68
C SER A 419 -23.74 -22.36 23.22
N ILE A 420 -23.45 -21.06 23.08
CA ILE A 420 -22.21 -20.42 23.53
C ILE A 420 -22.35 -19.94 24.98
N ASN A 421 -23.55 -19.55 25.40
CA ASN A 421 -23.89 -19.23 26.80
C ASN A 421 -25.36 -19.57 27.08
N GLU A 422 -25.83 -19.32 28.31
CA GLU A 422 -27.20 -19.66 28.74
C GLU A 422 -28.31 -18.95 27.92
N GLU A 423 -27.98 -17.89 27.17
CA GLU A 423 -28.94 -17.04 26.45
C GLU A 423 -28.72 -16.99 24.92
N SER A 424 -27.63 -17.55 24.37
CA SER A 424 -27.31 -17.44 22.94
C SER A 424 -26.86 -18.76 22.31
N THR A 425 -27.48 -19.06 21.16
CA THR A 425 -27.07 -20.10 20.24
C THR A 425 -26.53 -19.47 18.96
N VAL A 426 -25.47 -20.05 18.41
CA VAL A 426 -24.81 -19.56 17.19
C VAL A 426 -24.52 -20.76 16.30
N LYS A 427 -24.72 -20.63 15.00
CA LYS A 427 -24.44 -21.75 14.07
C LYS A 427 -22.94 -22.04 14.00
N TYR A 428 -22.59 -23.31 13.81
CA TYR A 428 -21.20 -23.73 13.59
C TYR A 428 -20.50 -22.89 12.50
N GLU A 429 -21.18 -22.66 11.38
CA GLU A 429 -20.63 -21.83 10.29
C GLU A 429 -20.34 -20.38 10.70
N GLU A 430 -21.16 -19.80 11.58
CA GLU A 430 -21.03 -18.43 12.05
C GLU A 430 -19.87 -18.29 13.03
N ILE A 431 -19.62 -19.33 13.84
CA ILE A 431 -18.44 -19.39 14.71
C ILE A 431 -17.17 -19.44 13.85
N ILE A 432 -17.11 -20.31 12.84
CA ILE A 432 -15.97 -20.38 11.91
C ILE A 432 -15.75 -19.03 11.22
N LYS A 433 -16.80 -18.41 10.68
CA LYS A 433 -16.71 -17.06 10.08
C LYS A 433 -16.18 -16.02 11.08
N THR A 434 -16.59 -16.10 12.34
CA THR A 434 -16.11 -15.21 13.41
C THR A 434 -14.60 -15.40 13.68
N LEU A 435 -14.09 -16.63 13.63
CA LEU A 435 -12.67 -16.93 13.83
C LEU A 435 -11.79 -16.50 12.64
N GLU A 436 -12.34 -16.57 11.43
CA GLU A 436 -11.60 -16.25 10.20
C GLU A 436 -11.65 -14.75 9.87
N SER A 437 -12.82 -14.13 9.99
CA SER A 437 -13.10 -12.77 9.48
C SER A 437 -13.85 -11.86 10.47
N GLY A 438 -14.08 -12.35 11.70
CA GLY A 438 -14.80 -11.61 12.74
C GLY A 438 -13.95 -10.54 13.43
N ASN A 439 -14.44 -10.09 14.59
CA ASN A 439 -13.84 -8.98 15.32
C ASN A 439 -12.37 -9.23 15.72
N GLY A 440 -12.02 -10.45 16.17
CA GLY A 440 -10.64 -10.79 16.49
C GLY A 440 -9.66 -10.61 15.32
N ALA A 441 -10.06 -10.90 14.09
CA ALA A 441 -9.24 -10.66 12.90
C ALA A 441 -9.06 -9.16 12.61
N LYS A 442 -10.13 -8.37 12.77
CA LYS A 442 -10.06 -6.90 12.62
C LYS A 442 -9.12 -6.27 13.65
N VAL A 443 -9.21 -6.74 14.90
CA VAL A 443 -8.34 -6.29 16.00
C VAL A 443 -6.88 -6.66 15.72
N ASP A 444 -6.59 -7.87 15.24
CA ASP A 444 -5.22 -8.27 14.88
C ASP A 444 -4.63 -7.35 13.79
N SER A 445 -5.40 -7.07 12.73
CA SER A 445 -4.98 -6.13 11.67
C SER A 445 -4.79 -4.69 12.17
N GLU A 446 -5.65 -4.21 13.08
CA GLU A 446 -5.46 -2.90 13.71
C GLU A 446 -4.19 -2.87 14.58
N ILE A 447 -3.93 -3.92 15.35
CA ILE A 447 -2.72 -4.07 16.16
C ILE A 447 -1.47 -4.07 15.28
N GLU A 448 -1.45 -4.80 14.16
CA GLU A 448 -0.31 -4.82 13.24
C GLU A 448 0.02 -3.43 12.68
N ARG A 449 -1.02 -2.67 12.28
CA ARG A 449 -0.84 -1.30 11.83
C ARG A 449 -0.22 -0.42 12.93
N LEU A 450 -0.73 -0.52 14.16
CA LEU A 450 -0.22 0.26 15.29
C LEU A 450 1.21 -0.15 15.72
N LEU A 451 1.53 -1.44 15.65
CA LEU A 451 2.87 -1.95 15.92
C LEU A 451 3.88 -1.46 14.88
N THR A 452 3.48 -1.37 13.61
CA THR A 452 4.29 -0.80 12.53
C THR A 452 4.60 0.67 12.79
N ASP A 453 3.56 1.46 13.10
CA ASP A 453 3.68 2.87 13.47
C ASP A 453 4.63 3.07 14.68
N LEU A 454 4.48 2.25 15.73
CA LEU A 454 5.30 2.30 16.94
C LEU A 454 6.73 1.81 16.70
N ALA A 455 6.95 0.85 15.81
CA ALA A 455 8.28 0.37 15.45
C ALA A 455 9.10 1.48 14.77
N ALA A 456 8.51 2.19 13.82
CA ALA A 456 9.15 3.34 13.18
C ALA A 456 9.51 4.44 14.21
N LEU A 457 8.58 4.75 15.11
CA LEU A 457 8.82 5.74 16.16
C LEU A 457 9.89 5.28 17.17
N LYS A 458 9.88 4.01 17.58
CA LYS A 458 10.89 3.42 18.46
C LYS A 458 12.27 3.55 17.86
N THR A 459 12.41 3.23 16.58
CA THR A 459 13.66 3.32 15.83
C THR A 459 14.20 4.75 15.81
N LYS A 460 13.36 5.74 15.47
CA LYS A 460 13.72 7.16 15.54
C LYS A 460 14.19 7.55 16.94
N LEU A 461 13.41 7.22 17.98
CA LEU A 461 13.71 7.58 19.36
C LEU A 461 14.99 6.91 19.87
N LEU A 462 15.29 5.68 19.46
CA LEU A 462 16.56 5.00 19.77
C LEU A 462 17.74 5.71 19.13
N SER A 463 17.60 6.16 17.88
CA SER A 463 18.63 6.97 17.20
C SER A 463 18.91 8.28 17.96
N ILE A 464 17.85 9.01 18.33
CA ILE A 464 17.98 10.29 19.04
C ILE A 464 18.61 10.10 20.43
N THR A 465 18.10 9.15 21.21
CA THR A 465 18.55 8.91 22.60
C THR A 465 19.88 8.17 22.68
N GLY A 466 20.33 7.57 21.58
CA GLY A 466 21.62 6.89 21.45
C GLY A 466 22.80 7.84 21.18
N LYS A 467 22.54 9.09 20.76
CA LYS A 467 23.58 10.11 20.58
C LYS A 467 24.26 10.43 21.91
N ARG A 468 25.60 10.39 21.93
CA ARG A 468 26.41 10.64 23.14
C ARG A 468 26.98 12.04 23.11
N GLU A 469 26.32 12.97 23.79
CA GLU A 469 26.76 14.37 23.85
C GLU A 469 27.99 14.55 24.76
N PHE A 470 28.99 15.32 24.28
CA PHE A 470 30.18 15.74 25.05
C PHE A 470 30.97 14.59 25.70
N THR A 471 31.11 13.45 25.01
CA THR A 471 31.89 12.30 25.51
C THR A 471 33.24 12.19 24.78
N SER A 472 34.25 11.62 25.45
CA SER A 472 35.58 11.37 24.86
C SER A 472 35.63 10.12 23.96
N GLN A 473 34.47 9.50 23.69
CA GLN A 473 34.34 8.33 22.82
C GLN A 473 33.84 8.80 21.45
N ASP A 474 34.42 8.24 20.38
CA ASP A 474 34.12 8.65 19.01
C ASP A 474 32.65 8.36 18.66
N GLY A 475 31.80 9.40 18.73
CA GLY A 475 30.35 9.31 18.62
C GLY A 475 29.81 9.33 17.18
N ALA A 476 30.70 9.35 16.18
CA ALA A 476 30.40 9.69 14.78
C ALA A 476 29.99 11.17 14.55
N ASP A 477 30.20 12.06 15.54
CA ASP A 477 29.84 13.48 15.51
C ASP A 477 30.41 14.26 14.31
N GLY A 478 31.56 13.85 13.79
CA GLY A 478 32.19 14.48 12.61
C GLY A 478 31.44 14.23 11.28
N ALA A 479 30.70 13.13 11.16
CA ALA A 479 29.84 12.86 10.00
C ALA A 479 28.55 13.68 10.08
N ASP A 480 27.95 13.75 11.26
CA ASP A 480 26.75 14.56 11.52
C ASP A 480 27.01 16.04 11.28
N LEU A 481 28.15 16.59 11.72
CA LEU A 481 28.52 17.98 11.44
C LEU A 481 28.56 18.27 9.94
N ARG A 482 29.22 17.42 9.14
CA ARG A 482 29.31 17.60 7.68
C ARG A 482 27.94 17.51 6.99
N ILE A 483 27.06 16.63 7.47
CA ILE A 483 25.68 16.51 6.98
C ILE A 483 24.90 17.78 7.32
N LEU A 484 25.03 18.29 8.54
CA LEU A 484 24.36 19.51 9.00
C LEU A 484 24.86 20.75 8.24
N GLU A 485 26.17 20.86 8.00
CA GLU A 485 26.77 21.93 7.18
C GLU A 485 26.26 21.88 5.74
N ALA A 486 26.29 20.71 5.08
CA ALA A 486 25.79 20.57 3.72
C ALA A 486 24.28 20.86 3.62
N ASN A 487 23.51 20.41 4.62
CA ASN A 487 22.09 20.75 4.75
C ASN A 487 21.89 22.27 4.88
N ASP A 488 22.66 22.96 5.73
CA ASP A 488 22.57 24.42 5.89
C ASP A 488 22.92 25.18 4.61
N GLN A 489 23.92 24.73 3.84
CA GLN A 489 24.28 25.32 2.56
C GLN A 489 23.16 25.20 1.51
N ILE A 490 22.58 24.01 1.35
CA ILE A 490 21.43 23.80 0.45
C ILE A 490 20.24 24.62 0.90
N VAL A 491 20.01 24.70 2.22
CA VAL A 491 19.02 25.62 2.79
C VAL A 491 19.37 27.06 2.41
N GLY A 492 20.63 27.49 2.49
CA GLY A 492 21.08 28.80 1.99
C GLY A 492 20.70 29.07 0.53
N HIS A 493 20.82 28.07 -0.35
CA HIS A 493 20.45 28.19 -1.75
C HIS A 493 18.93 28.29 -1.97
N ILE A 494 18.16 27.36 -1.40
CA ILE A 494 16.70 27.29 -1.58
C ILE A 494 15.99 28.45 -0.86
N TYR A 495 16.52 28.87 0.29
CA TYR A 495 15.91 29.84 1.20
C TYR A 495 16.58 31.21 1.15
N GLY A 496 17.58 31.38 0.30
CA GLY A 496 18.21 32.66 -0.01
C GLY A 496 17.82 33.14 -1.40
N THR A 497 18.82 33.59 -2.15
CA THR A 497 18.63 34.33 -3.40
C THR A 497 17.90 33.55 -4.50
N TYR A 498 18.08 32.23 -4.61
CA TYR A 498 17.36 31.47 -5.65
C TYR A 498 15.88 31.28 -5.32
N GLY A 499 15.54 31.00 -4.06
CA GLY A 499 14.15 30.94 -3.61
C GLY A 499 13.40 32.26 -3.81
N GLU A 500 14.02 33.39 -3.44
CA GLU A 500 13.43 34.71 -3.66
C GLU A 500 13.19 34.94 -5.15
N LYS A 501 14.23 34.75 -5.98
CA LYS A 501 14.14 34.99 -7.42
C LYS A 501 13.09 34.10 -8.07
N PHE A 502 12.97 32.85 -7.64
CA PHE A 502 11.97 31.91 -8.12
C PHE A 502 10.56 32.41 -7.79
N VAL A 503 10.26 32.66 -6.51
CA VAL A 503 8.94 33.13 -6.05
C VAL A 503 8.59 34.48 -6.68
N SER A 504 9.55 35.40 -6.77
CA SER A 504 9.40 36.71 -7.39
C SER A 504 9.07 36.58 -8.88
N HIS A 505 9.70 35.64 -9.59
CA HIS A 505 9.38 35.33 -10.98
C HIS A 505 7.95 34.78 -11.14
N MET A 506 7.58 33.77 -10.35
CA MET A 506 6.23 33.16 -10.36
C MET A 506 5.16 34.23 -10.12
N ARG A 507 5.37 35.09 -9.12
CA ARG A 507 4.48 36.22 -8.80
C ARG A 507 4.38 37.21 -9.95
N LYS A 508 5.52 37.73 -10.46
CA LYS A 508 5.52 38.73 -11.55
C LYS A 508 4.85 38.19 -12.82
N LYS A 509 5.12 36.94 -13.18
CA LYS A 509 4.49 36.29 -14.35
C LYS A 509 3.01 36.05 -14.15
N SER A 510 2.60 35.47 -13.02
CA SER A 510 1.19 35.23 -12.73
C SER A 510 0.36 36.52 -12.78
N HIS A 511 0.84 37.59 -12.13
CA HIS A 511 0.20 38.91 -12.18
C HIS A 511 0.14 39.49 -13.60
N LYS A 512 1.26 39.47 -14.35
CA LYS A 512 1.31 39.98 -15.73
C LYS A 512 0.30 39.27 -16.63
N VAL A 513 0.26 37.94 -16.58
CA VAL A 513 -0.66 37.13 -17.41
C VAL A 513 -2.12 37.33 -16.97
N ASN A 514 -2.39 37.49 -15.67
CA ASN A 514 -3.76 37.79 -15.20
C ASN A 514 -4.23 39.17 -15.69
N ASN A 515 -3.35 40.18 -15.72
CA ASN A 515 -3.70 41.50 -16.23
C ASN A 515 -3.96 41.48 -17.73
N LEU A 516 -3.20 40.67 -18.49
CA LEU A 516 -3.49 40.41 -19.90
C LEU A 516 -4.88 39.77 -20.05
N PHE A 517 -5.18 38.72 -19.28
CA PHE A 517 -6.51 38.11 -19.26
C PHE A 517 -7.62 39.13 -18.97
N LYS A 518 -7.47 40.00 -17.95
CA LYS A 518 -8.46 41.04 -17.64
C LYS A 518 -8.70 41.99 -18.82
N LYS A 519 -7.62 42.44 -19.47
CA LYS A 519 -7.67 43.34 -20.62
C LYS A 519 -8.39 42.67 -21.80
N ASP A 520 -7.97 41.46 -22.14
CA ASP A 520 -8.49 40.74 -23.30
C ASP A 520 -9.92 40.27 -23.05
N PHE A 521 -10.28 39.89 -21.82
CA PHE A 521 -11.66 39.61 -21.43
C PHE A 521 -12.56 40.85 -21.59
N LYS A 522 -12.08 42.06 -21.21
CA LYS A 522 -12.85 43.29 -21.43
C LYS A 522 -13.14 43.52 -22.91
N SER A 523 -12.15 43.31 -23.78
CA SER A 523 -12.35 43.42 -25.24
C SER A 523 -13.27 42.32 -25.78
N PHE A 524 -13.16 41.10 -25.28
CA PHE A 524 -14.04 39.99 -25.64
C PHE A 524 -15.48 40.29 -25.22
N ALA A 525 -15.68 40.76 -24.00
CA ALA A 525 -16.99 41.04 -23.44
C ALA A 525 -17.72 42.13 -24.22
N GLN A 526 -17.01 43.18 -24.65
CA GLN A 526 -17.59 44.23 -25.51
C GLN A 526 -18.13 43.71 -26.84
N LYS A 527 -17.53 42.64 -27.40
CA LYS A 527 -17.89 42.10 -28.71
C LYS A 527 -18.94 40.99 -28.60
N ASN A 528 -18.77 40.09 -27.63
CA ASN A 528 -19.43 38.79 -27.60
C ASN A 528 -20.40 38.61 -26.42
N LEU A 529 -20.44 39.55 -25.48
CA LEU A 529 -21.32 39.47 -24.30
C LEU A 529 -22.24 40.69 -24.26
N GLU A 530 -23.38 40.52 -23.62
CA GLU A 530 -24.25 41.61 -23.20
C GLU A 530 -23.89 42.05 -21.79
N LYS A 531 -24.17 43.31 -21.47
CA LYS A 531 -23.97 43.84 -20.12
C LYS A 531 -25.29 44.45 -19.64
N ASP A 532 -25.91 43.78 -18.67
CA ASP A 532 -27.16 44.19 -18.03
C ASP A 532 -26.89 44.45 -16.54
N ASP A 533 -27.20 45.66 -16.07
CA ASP A 533 -26.93 46.16 -14.70
C ASP A 533 -25.53 45.81 -14.15
N GLY A 534 -24.48 45.99 -14.98
CA GLY A 534 -23.11 45.68 -14.58
C GLY A 534 -22.70 44.20 -14.68
N VAL A 535 -23.64 43.30 -14.96
CA VAL A 535 -23.42 41.86 -15.06
C VAL A 535 -23.30 41.43 -16.52
N TYR A 536 -22.28 40.63 -16.83
CA TYR A 536 -22.11 40.08 -18.18
C TYR A 536 -23.04 38.87 -18.41
N ARG A 537 -23.74 38.87 -19.55
CA ARG A 537 -24.55 37.74 -20.04
C ARG A 537 -24.07 37.27 -21.41
N ILE A 538 -24.25 35.99 -21.69
CA ILE A 538 -23.92 35.40 -22.99
C ILE A 538 -25.06 35.75 -23.95
N LYS A 539 -24.71 36.29 -25.12
CA LYS A 539 -25.69 36.58 -26.19
C LYS A 539 -26.39 35.30 -26.64
N ASP A 540 -27.66 35.39 -26.99
CA ASP A 540 -28.36 34.25 -27.58
C ASP A 540 -27.67 33.82 -28.89
N GLU A 541 -27.44 32.52 -29.06
CA GLU A 541 -26.79 31.99 -30.27
C GLU A 541 -27.62 32.25 -31.51
N SER A 542 -28.95 32.27 -31.38
CA SER A 542 -29.88 32.51 -32.49
C SER A 542 -29.81 33.92 -33.07
N GLU A 543 -29.23 34.87 -32.33
CA GLU A 543 -29.05 36.27 -32.74
C GLU A 543 -27.69 36.53 -33.39
N LEU A 544 -26.84 35.50 -33.52
CA LEU A 544 -25.48 35.59 -34.02
C LEU A 544 -25.30 34.82 -35.33
N SER A 545 -24.46 35.34 -36.22
CA SER A 545 -24.03 34.58 -37.40
C SER A 545 -23.06 33.45 -37.00
N SER A 546 -22.96 32.40 -37.81
CA SER A 546 -22.03 31.29 -37.52
C SER A 546 -20.59 31.77 -37.36
N ASP A 547 -20.13 32.71 -38.18
CA ASP A 547 -18.78 33.29 -38.09
C ASP A 547 -18.56 34.06 -36.76
N GLN A 548 -19.58 34.74 -36.25
CA GLN A 548 -19.51 35.40 -34.94
C GLN A 548 -19.38 34.39 -33.80
N VAL A 549 -20.15 33.30 -33.87
CA VAL A 549 -20.10 32.20 -32.88
C VAL A 549 -18.73 31.52 -32.92
N ASP A 550 -18.21 31.20 -34.10
CA ASP A 550 -16.92 30.53 -34.26
C ASP A 550 -15.76 31.40 -33.74
N LYS A 551 -15.77 32.71 -34.05
CA LYS A 551 -14.79 33.67 -33.51
C LYS A 551 -14.88 33.81 -31.99
N ALA A 552 -16.09 33.81 -31.43
CA ALA A 552 -16.30 33.83 -29.98
C ALA A 552 -15.76 32.56 -29.33
N CYS A 553 -15.98 31.39 -29.93
CA CYS A 553 -15.46 30.10 -29.46
C CYS A 553 -13.93 30.06 -29.41
N VAL A 554 -13.25 30.46 -30.49
CA VAL A 554 -11.77 30.51 -30.55
C VAL A 554 -11.22 31.49 -29.51
N SER A 555 -11.81 32.68 -29.42
CA SER A 555 -11.39 33.70 -28.45
C SER A 555 -11.59 33.25 -27.00
N ALA A 556 -12.73 32.60 -26.70
CA ALA A 556 -13.02 32.05 -25.39
C ALA A 556 -12.04 30.93 -25.00
N LYS A 557 -11.68 30.04 -25.95
CA LYS A 557 -10.65 28.99 -25.73
C LYS A 557 -9.30 29.60 -25.35
N ASN A 558 -8.84 30.59 -26.11
CA ASN A 558 -7.55 31.25 -25.88
C ASN A 558 -7.52 32.02 -24.55
N LEU A 559 -8.61 32.72 -24.22
CA LEU A 559 -8.75 33.43 -22.94
C LEU A 559 -8.79 32.47 -21.75
N ARG A 560 -9.51 31.35 -21.86
CA ARG A 560 -9.51 30.29 -20.83
C ARG A 560 -8.10 29.74 -20.60
N GLY A 561 -7.36 29.50 -21.68
CA GLY A 561 -5.95 29.10 -21.64
C GLY A 561 -5.07 30.15 -20.93
N THR A 562 -5.26 31.43 -21.24
CA THR A 562 -4.50 32.54 -20.62
C THR A 562 -4.75 32.64 -19.11
N TRP A 563 -6.02 32.56 -18.67
CA TRP A 563 -6.34 32.52 -17.24
C TRP A 563 -5.71 31.31 -16.55
N LYS A 564 -5.82 30.13 -17.18
CA LYS A 564 -5.24 28.88 -16.65
C LYS A 564 -3.73 28.97 -16.53
N TYR A 565 -3.06 29.59 -17.51
CA TYR A 565 -1.62 29.80 -17.50
C TYR A 565 -1.19 30.72 -16.35
N SER A 566 -1.91 31.83 -16.12
CA SER A 566 -1.68 32.70 -14.95
C SER A 566 -1.84 31.93 -13.63
N GLN A 567 -2.90 31.13 -13.51
CA GLN A 567 -3.15 30.29 -12.34
C GLN A 567 -1.97 29.34 -12.08
N LYS A 568 -1.44 28.69 -13.13
CA LYS A 568 -0.34 27.72 -12.99
C LYS A 568 0.94 28.33 -12.45
N TRP A 569 1.28 29.54 -12.86
CA TRP A 569 2.40 30.29 -12.28
C TRP A 569 2.23 30.54 -10.77
N ALA A 570 1.03 30.95 -10.36
CA ALA A 570 0.76 31.19 -8.94
C ALA A 570 0.72 29.89 -8.12
N GLU A 571 0.20 28.80 -8.70
CA GLU A 571 0.21 27.47 -8.10
C GLU A 571 1.64 26.98 -7.85
N MET A 572 2.53 27.04 -8.85
CA MET A 572 3.94 26.62 -8.70
C MET A 572 4.68 27.40 -7.60
N GLY A 573 4.45 28.70 -7.50
CA GLY A 573 5.02 29.50 -6.41
C GLY A 573 4.46 29.13 -5.02
N TYR A 574 3.15 28.87 -4.93
CA TYR A 574 2.50 28.48 -3.67
C TYR A 574 3.01 27.13 -3.21
N ASP A 575 3.12 26.21 -4.15
CA ASP A 575 3.57 24.85 -3.96
C ASP A 575 5.01 24.82 -3.42
N PHE A 576 5.94 25.54 -4.05
CA PHE A 576 7.29 25.75 -3.54
C PHE A 576 7.29 26.30 -2.10
N LEU A 577 6.48 27.32 -1.82
CA LEU A 577 6.40 27.91 -0.47
C LEU A 577 5.75 26.95 0.55
N SER A 578 4.81 26.12 0.13
CA SER A 578 4.09 25.21 1.03
C SER A 578 4.94 24.01 1.43
N THR A 579 5.69 23.44 0.50
CA THR A 579 6.76 22.44 0.79
C THR A 579 7.81 23.02 1.70
N ASN A 580 8.09 24.29 1.42
CA ASN A 580 9.00 25.19 2.05
C ASN A 580 8.97 25.33 3.58
N LYS A 581 7.76 25.18 4.11
CA LYS A 581 7.22 26.06 5.16
C LYS A 581 7.81 25.85 6.55
N ASP A 582 8.28 24.65 6.80
CA ASP A 582 8.79 24.21 8.10
C ASP A 582 10.16 24.80 8.41
N ILE A 583 10.86 25.31 7.40
CA ILE A 583 12.16 25.93 7.59
C ILE A 583 12.22 27.38 7.09
N PHE A 584 11.08 27.97 6.71
CA PHE A 584 10.93 29.43 6.62
C PHE A 584 10.72 30.00 8.03
N GLY A 585 11.76 30.57 8.61
CA GLY A 585 11.69 31.37 9.84
C GLY A 585 11.69 32.87 9.54
N GLU A 586 11.18 33.66 10.48
CA GLU A 586 11.48 35.09 10.56
C GLU A 586 12.92 35.22 11.05
N THR A 587 13.75 35.96 10.33
CA THR A 587 15.06 36.34 10.84
C THR A 587 14.89 37.71 11.47
N ASP A 588 15.19 37.87 12.76
CA ASP A 588 15.16 39.16 13.47
C ASP A 588 16.26 40.12 12.95
N SER A 589 16.43 40.24 11.62
CA SER A 589 17.27 41.25 10.96
C SER A 589 16.55 42.59 11.00
N GLY A 590 16.45 43.16 12.20
CA GLY A 590 15.58 44.28 12.58
C GLY A 590 15.71 45.60 11.82
N PHE A 591 16.34 45.70 10.65
CA PHE A 591 16.37 46.95 9.86
C PHE A 591 16.54 46.81 8.33
N TRP A 592 16.78 45.61 7.76
CA TRP A 592 16.94 45.44 6.30
C TRP A 592 16.23 44.17 5.83
N SER A 593 15.36 44.27 4.82
CA SER A 593 14.72 43.08 4.23
C SER A 593 15.78 42.19 3.58
N ASN A 594 16.01 41.01 4.15
CA ASN A 594 16.83 40.00 3.50
C ASN A 594 15.95 39.05 2.64
N ASP A 595 16.57 38.23 1.81
CA ASP A 595 15.86 37.29 0.93
C ASP A 595 14.95 36.33 1.73
N ARG A 596 15.37 35.93 2.94
CA ARG A 596 14.64 35.02 3.83
C ARG A 596 13.33 35.64 4.34
N ASP A 597 13.35 36.87 4.83
CA ASP A 597 12.16 37.60 5.29
C ASP A 597 11.16 37.83 4.15
N THR A 598 11.68 38.09 2.93
CA THR A 598 10.85 38.23 1.73
C THR A 598 10.14 36.93 1.38
N ILE A 599 10.85 35.80 1.43
CA ILE A 599 10.26 34.47 1.19
C ILE A 599 9.26 34.12 2.30
N PHE A 600 9.58 34.38 3.57
CA PHE A 600 8.69 34.16 4.71
C PHE A 600 7.39 34.95 4.55
N LYS A 601 7.48 36.24 4.23
CA LYS A 601 6.32 37.10 3.95
C LYS A 601 5.48 36.56 2.80
N ASN A 602 6.11 36.09 1.71
CA ASN A 602 5.40 35.44 0.61
C ASN A 602 4.71 34.14 1.07
N SER A 603 5.36 33.31 1.87
CA SER A 603 4.78 32.08 2.43
C SER A 603 3.53 32.38 3.26
N GLN A 604 3.62 33.30 4.22
CA GLN A 604 2.49 33.70 5.06
C GLN A 604 1.32 34.23 4.21
N SER A 605 1.61 35.10 3.24
CA SER A 605 0.60 35.64 2.33
C SER A 605 -0.10 34.55 1.51
N ALA A 606 0.65 33.55 1.03
CA ALA A 606 0.16 32.51 0.14
C ALA A 606 -0.69 31.49 0.90
N ILE A 607 -0.30 31.16 2.14
CA ILE A 607 -1.10 30.34 3.07
C ILE A 607 -2.42 31.04 3.39
N LEU A 608 -2.39 32.33 3.76
CA LEU A 608 -3.61 33.09 4.04
C LEU A 608 -4.52 33.17 2.80
N ALA A 609 -3.96 33.45 1.63
CA ALA A 609 -4.70 33.48 0.37
C ALA A 609 -5.37 32.12 0.07
N ARG A 610 -4.67 31.00 0.30
CA ARG A 610 -5.25 29.67 0.13
C ARG A 610 -6.42 29.43 1.07
N ARG A 611 -6.32 29.83 2.34
CA ARG A 611 -7.41 29.72 3.32
C ARG A 611 -8.62 30.56 2.91
N ILE A 612 -8.40 31.78 2.42
CA ILE A 612 -9.45 32.66 1.88
C ILE A 612 -10.14 32.00 0.67
N ILE A 613 -9.37 31.47 -0.29
CA ILE A 613 -9.91 30.80 -1.48
C ILE A 613 -10.76 29.59 -1.09
N SER A 614 -10.32 28.79 -0.11
CA SER A 614 -11.08 27.66 0.42
C SER A 614 -12.38 28.12 1.09
N ALA A 615 -12.34 29.16 1.92
CA ALA A 615 -13.52 29.73 2.55
C ALA A 615 -14.54 30.25 1.52
N ILE A 616 -14.08 30.91 0.44
CA ILE A 616 -14.94 31.34 -0.67
C ILE A 616 -15.63 30.15 -1.33
N LYS A 617 -14.92 29.03 -1.55
CA LYS A 617 -15.51 27.81 -2.14
C LYS A 617 -16.57 27.19 -1.23
N ILE A 618 -16.29 27.08 0.07
CA ILE A 618 -17.25 26.57 1.06
C ILE A 618 -18.50 27.45 1.09
N THR A 619 -18.32 28.78 1.11
CA THR A 619 -19.45 29.73 1.08
C THR A 619 -20.34 29.52 -0.14
N LYS A 620 -19.75 29.32 -1.33
CA LYS A 620 -20.51 29.01 -2.56
C LYS A 620 -21.21 27.65 -2.49
N LYS A 621 -20.56 26.64 -1.93
CA LYS A 621 -21.14 25.31 -1.73
C LYS A 621 -22.34 25.38 -0.78
N ASN A 622 -22.18 26.06 0.36
CA ASN A 622 -23.23 26.29 1.34
C ASN A 622 -24.45 27.00 0.72
N LEU A 623 -24.23 28.00 -0.14
CA LEU A 623 -25.30 28.66 -0.88
C LEU A 623 -26.09 27.68 -1.78
N ILE A 624 -25.39 26.79 -2.50
CA ILE A 624 -26.01 25.77 -3.38
C ILE A 624 -26.79 24.73 -2.56
N GLU A 625 -26.22 24.31 -1.43
CA GLU A 625 -26.79 23.31 -0.52
C GLU A 625 -27.82 23.88 0.46
N LYS A 626 -28.13 25.19 0.39
CA LYS A 626 -29.02 25.92 1.31
C LYS A 626 -28.62 25.73 2.79
N ASN A 627 -27.32 25.78 3.06
CA ASN A 627 -26.72 25.69 4.39
C ASN A 627 -26.27 27.08 4.86
N ASP A 628 -26.81 27.56 5.97
CA ASP A 628 -26.52 28.91 6.51
C ASP A 628 -25.30 28.95 7.44
N ALA A 629 -24.47 27.90 7.48
CA ALA A 629 -23.27 27.87 8.31
C ALA A 629 -22.28 29.00 7.95
N ALA A 630 -21.99 29.86 8.93
CA ALA A 630 -21.01 30.92 8.81
C ALA A 630 -19.59 30.38 8.58
N VAL A 631 -18.91 30.87 7.54
CA VAL A 631 -17.57 30.42 7.16
C VAL A 631 -16.52 31.44 7.60
N PHE A 632 -15.55 30.99 8.38
CA PHE A 632 -14.45 31.82 8.89
C PHE A 632 -13.09 31.35 8.38
N VAL A 633 -12.15 32.28 8.30
CA VAL A 633 -10.73 32.04 8.01
C VAL A 633 -9.95 32.13 9.32
N SER A 634 -9.34 31.02 9.74
CA SER A 634 -8.41 31.03 10.88
C SER A 634 -7.06 31.62 10.47
N TRP A 635 -6.56 32.61 11.21
CA TRP A 635 -5.26 33.24 10.98
C TRP A 635 -4.67 33.75 12.30
N GLN A 636 -3.44 33.31 12.64
CA GLN A 636 -2.73 33.71 13.87
C GLN A 636 -3.60 33.63 15.14
N GLY A 637 -4.31 32.50 15.33
CA GLY A 637 -5.20 32.29 16.47
C GLY A 637 -6.55 33.03 16.42
N LYS A 638 -6.78 33.89 15.42
CA LYS A 638 -8.03 34.64 15.24
C LYS A 638 -8.93 34.01 14.18
N LYS A 639 -10.25 34.11 14.37
CA LYS A 639 -11.25 33.79 13.34
C LYS A 639 -11.64 35.08 12.63
N LEU A 640 -11.38 35.17 11.34
CA LEU A 640 -11.66 36.33 10.50
C LEU A 640 -12.76 36.01 9.50
N THR A 641 -13.60 36.98 9.17
CA THR A 641 -14.45 36.92 7.99
C THR A 641 -13.59 36.93 6.71
N ILE A 642 -14.16 36.51 5.58
CA ILE A 642 -13.48 36.55 4.28
C ILE A 642 -13.04 37.99 3.93
N LYS A 643 -13.84 39.01 4.30
CA LYS A 643 -13.52 40.42 4.05
C LYS A 643 -12.33 40.88 4.89
N GLU A 644 -12.35 40.61 6.19
CA GLU A 644 -11.24 40.96 7.09
C GLU A 644 -9.94 40.26 6.68
N ALA A 645 -10.00 38.97 6.34
CA ALA A 645 -8.83 38.22 5.89
C ALA A 645 -8.24 38.79 4.58
N LYS A 646 -9.08 39.27 3.65
CA LYS A 646 -8.62 39.98 2.44
C LYS A 646 -7.94 41.30 2.77
N ASN A 647 -8.48 42.06 3.73
CA ASN A 647 -7.86 43.32 4.18
C ASN A 647 -6.47 43.07 4.77
N VAL A 648 -6.28 42.00 5.55
CA VAL A 648 -4.95 41.62 6.06
C VAL A 648 -3.94 41.41 4.92
N ILE A 649 -4.33 40.78 3.82
CA ILE A 649 -3.43 40.63 2.66
C ILE A 649 -3.11 41.98 2.03
N ASN A 650 -4.12 42.82 1.80
CA ASN A 650 -3.92 44.12 1.17
C ASN A 650 -3.04 45.06 2.02
N GLU A 651 -3.21 45.06 3.35
CA GLU A 651 -2.51 45.98 4.26
C GLU A 651 -1.10 45.49 4.61
N LYS A 652 -0.92 44.18 4.84
CA LYS A 652 0.34 43.63 5.38
C LYS A 652 1.18 42.88 4.34
N PHE A 653 0.55 42.39 3.28
CA PHE A 653 1.17 41.51 2.31
C PHE A 653 1.07 42.05 0.88
N ASP A 654 1.13 43.38 0.72
CA ASP A 654 1.21 43.99 -0.61
C ASP A 654 2.45 43.48 -1.38
N TYR A 655 2.32 43.37 -2.70
CA TYR A 655 3.33 42.84 -3.62
C TYR A 655 3.83 41.41 -3.34
N THR A 656 3.00 40.56 -2.72
CA THR A 656 3.32 39.13 -2.47
C THR A 656 2.60 38.18 -3.42
N LEU A 657 3.00 36.91 -3.41
CA LEU A 657 2.34 35.84 -4.16
C LEU A 657 0.86 35.67 -3.72
N GLY A 658 0.57 35.78 -2.42
CA GLY A 658 -0.81 35.67 -1.90
C GLY A 658 -1.77 36.67 -2.55
N GLN A 659 -1.30 37.90 -2.79
CA GLN A 659 -2.08 38.91 -3.51
C GLN A 659 -2.37 38.48 -4.96
N SER A 660 -1.35 37.98 -5.68
CA SER A 660 -1.53 37.49 -7.05
C SER A 660 -2.53 36.32 -7.10
N MET A 661 -2.48 35.40 -6.13
CA MET A 661 -3.45 34.30 -6.01
C MET A 661 -4.89 34.81 -5.82
N LEU A 662 -5.10 35.83 -4.97
CA LEU A 662 -6.42 36.42 -4.77
C LEU A 662 -6.91 37.16 -6.02
N GLU A 663 -6.04 37.88 -6.72
CA GLU A 663 -6.40 38.56 -7.96
C GLU A 663 -6.84 37.58 -9.07
N ILE A 664 -6.18 36.42 -9.18
CA ILE A 664 -6.57 35.36 -10.11
C ILE A 664 -7.90 34.73 -9.69
N GLN A 665 -8.11 34.54 -8.38
CA GLN A 665 -9.39 34.05 -7.87
C GLN A 665 -10.52 35.05 -8.15
N ASN A 666 -10.27 36.36 -8.07
CA ASN A 666 -11.26 37.40 -8.37
C ASN A 666 -11.65 37.41 -9.87
N THR A 667 -10.77 36.99 -10.77
CA THR A 667 -11.07 36.87 -12.21
C THR A 667 -11.64 35.52 -12.61
N ARG A 668 -11.69 34.55 -11.70
CA ARG A 668 -12.29 33.22 -11.92
C ARG A 668 -13.74 33.25 -12.44
N PRO A 669 -14.64 34.14 -11.96
CA PRO A 669 -16.00 34.21 -12.49
C PRO A 669 -16.05 34.52 -13.99
N HIS A 670 -15.17 35.40 -14.48
CA HIS A 670 -15.06 35.69 -15.92
C HIS A 670 -14.66 34.45 -16.72
N ASN A 671 -13.70 33.67 -16.21
CA ASN A 671 -13.33 32.41 -16.82
C ASN A 671 -14.47 31.37 -16.77
N GLY A 672 -15.26 31.38 -15.70
CA GLY A 672 -16.49 30.58 -15.59
C GLY A 672 -17.52 30.95 -16.65
N LEU A 673 -17.70 32.25 -16.93
CA LEU A 673 -18.59 32.71 -17.98
C LEU A 673 -18.11 32.27 -19.37
N LEU A 674 -16.81 32.34 -19.65
CA LEU A 674 -16.23 31.81 -20.89
C LEU A 674 -16.44 30.30 -21.03
N GLN A 675 -16.36 29.55 -19.93
CA GLN A 675 -16.65 28.11 -19.90
C GLN A 675 -18.12 27.82 -20.23
N THR A 676 -19.05 28.60 -19.65
CA THR A 676 -20.48 28.48 -19.94
C THR A 676 -20.77 28.81 -21.40
N LEU A 677 -20.19 29.89 -21.94
CA LEU A 677 -20.30 30.25 -23.35
C LEU A 677 -19.81 29.13 -24.26
N TYR A 678 -18.65 28.55 -23.91
CA TYR A 678 -18.07 27.45 -24.67
C TYR A 678 -19.00 26.23 -24.76
N GLY A 679 -19.74 25.94 -23.68
CA GLY A 679 -20.74 24.87 -23.65
C GLY A 679 -22.03 25.25 -24.38
N GLN A 680 -22.54 26.47 -24.16
CA GLN A 680 -23.78 26.95 -24.77
C GLN A 680 -23.69 26.96 -26.29
N TYR A 681 -22.58 27.46 -26.85
CA TYR A 681 -22.35 27.50 -28.31
C TYR A 681 -21.82 26.19 -28.90
N ARG A 682 -21.68 25.13 -28.09
CA ARG A 682 -21.12 23.83 -28.49
C ARG A 682 -19.82 23.96 -29.27
N CYS A 683 -18.92 24.79 -28.74
CA CYS A 683 -17.66 25.15 -29.39
C CYS A 683 -16.73 23.94 -29.64
N ASP A 684 -16.90 22.84 -28.91
CA ASP A 684 -16.24 21.56 -29.10
C ASP A 684 -16.56 20.91 -30.45
N LEU A 685 -17.80 21.05 -30.93
CA LEU A 685 -18.21 20.53 -32.25
C LEU A 685 -17.82 21.46 -33.39
N ARG A 686 -17.76 22.76 -33.12
CA ARG A 686 -17.38 23.79 -34.10
C ARG A 686 -15.87 23.83 -34.34
N ALA A 687 -15.06 23.49 -33.33
CA ALA A 687 -13.60 23.44 -33.41
C ALA A 687 -13.03 22.24 -34.20
N ASN A 688 -13.88 21.30 -34.67
CA ASN A 688 -13.49 20.13 -35.45
C ASN A 688 -13.79 20.24 -36.96
N TYR A 689 -14.31 21.37 -37.43
CA TYR A 689 -14.39 21.65 -38.86
C TYR A 689 -13.13 22.39 -39.30
N GLU A 690 -12.02 21.65 -39.43
CA GLU A 690 -11.02 22.00 -40.44
C GLU A 690 -11.71 21.88 -41.80
N LYS A 691 -11.72 22.99 -42.55
CA LYS A 691 -12.01 23.01 -43.97
C LYS A 691 -10.70 23.09 -44.73
#